data_AF-A0A9E1M698-F1
#
_entry.id   AF-A0A9E1M698-F1
#
_cell.length_a   1.000
_cell.length_b   1.000
_cell.length_c   1.000
_cell.angle_alpha   90.00
_cell.angle_beta   90.00
_cell.angle_gamma   90.00
#
_symmetry.space_group_name_H-M   'P 1'
#
loop_
_entity.id
_entity.type
_entity.pdbx_description
1 polymer ?
#
loop_
_entity_poly.entity_id
_entity_poly.type
_entity_poly.pdbx_seq_one_letter_code
_entity_poly.pdbx_strand_id
1 'polypeptide(L)'
;MKTSVIGFPRVGKLRELKFVTEKFFRGEADVAELEKTGKEIRLEQWKWQKDSRIDFIPSGDFSFYDTILDAAVLFNIIPKRYKTLGLSEQDTYFAMARGYQGAQGDVKALAMKKWFNTNYHYMVPEIEDDTTISLAGNKLVDEYLEAKENGFETKPVIAGPFTLLKLIRFVGEKGTRDFAGQLCEAYCELVGKLEKAGAAWIQFDEPYLVHDLTKEDQELFVELYDKILSQKKGVKILLQTYFGDVRDIYETVAAMDFDGIGLDFIEGKETAALVEKYGFPEDKLLFAGVVNGKNIWRNHYQKTLDLLEGLQAKNISVVISTSCSLLHVPYTLQNEGKLQENVGKHFAFALEKLQELEELKALAEGKESDTLQENTRLFTQTRDCGDPAVQKRVSEIKEEDFTRLPAFEEREKIQKERFSLPLFPTTTIGSFPQTADVKATRTAYRKKEISEEEYVAFNRKKIAECVALQEEIGLDVLVHGEYERNDMVEYFGENLKGYLFTEKAWVQSYGTRCVKPPIIWGDISREKAMTVAWSVYAQSLTDKPMKGMLTGPVTILNWSFPREDISLKESAYQIALAIRDEVLDLEKNGIPVIQVDEAALREKLPLRRSDWYTEYLDWAIRAFRLVHSGAKAETQIHTHMCYSEFTDIIPAIDQMDADVITFEASRSDLTILDSLQENNFRTEVGPGVYDIHSPRIPSEEEIVEALRKMTQKVKVEKLWVNPDCGLKTRGIKETKPSLCNMVLAAKKLREEQANG
;
A
#
# COMPACT_ATOMS: atom_id res chain seq x y z
N MET A 1 1.70 -12.29 -32.64
CA MET A 1 1.27 -12.47 -31.23
C MET A 1 0.08 -11.56 -30.93
N LYS A 2 -0.53 -11.67 -29.74
CA LYS A 2 -1.54 -10.70 -29.25
C LYS A 2 -1.03 -9.94 -28.03
N THR A 3 -1.66 -8.83 -27.67
CA THR A 3 -1.35 -8.01 -26.48
C THR A 3 -2.53 -7.91 -25.51
N SER A 4 -2.23 -7.85 -24.21
CA SER A 4 -3.23 -7.76 -23.15
C SER A 4 -2.82 -6.77 -22.07
N VAL A 5 -3.81 -6.07 -21.51
CA VAL A 5 -3.65 -5.27 -20.30
C VAL A 5 -4.52 -5.88 -19.22
N ILE A 6 -3.97 -6.14 -18.03
CA ILE A 6 -4.71 -6.78 -16.93
C ILE A 6 -5.78 -5.84 -16.35
N GLY A 7 -5.45 -4.56 -16.21
CA GLY A 7 -6.31 -3.49 -15.71
C GLY A 7 -5.60 -2.15 -15.87
N PHE A 8 -6.32 -1.03 -15.78
CA PHE A 8 -5.80 0.31 -16.02
C PHE A 8 -5.93 1.23 -14.79
N PRO A 9 -5.08 2.27 -14.61
CA PRO A 9 -5.30 3.26 -13.57
C PRO A 9 -6.68 3.91 -13.71
N ARG A 10 -7.34 4.23 -12.59
CA ARG A 10 -8.74 4.69 -12.58
C ARG A 10 -9.01 6.05 -11.96
N VAL A 11 -8.00 6.67 -11.33
CA VAL A 11 -8.20 7.96 -10.65
C VAL A 11 -8.42 9.14 -11.60
N GLY A 12 -8.21 8.95 -12.89
CA GLY A 12 -8.20 9.98 -13.92
C GLY A 12 -6.81 10.63 -14.06
N LYS A 13 -6.45 11.04 -15.28
CA LYS A 13 -5.13 11.60 -15.63
C LYS A 13 -4.71 12.79 -14.77
N LEU A 14 -5.68 13.54 -14.23
CA LEU A 14 -5.47 14.68 -13.33
C LEU A 14 -6.22 14.51 -12.01
N ARG A 15 -6.58 13.27 -11.64
CA ARG A 15 -7.33 12.88 -10.45
C ARG A 15 -8.80 13.34 -10.46
N GLU A 16 -9.42 13.34 -11.62
CA GLU A 16 -10.83 13.69 -11.83
C GLU A 16 -11.75 12.91 -10.87
N LEU A 17 -11.52 11.59 -10.73
CA LEU A 17 -12.29 10.73 -9.83
C LEU A 17 -12.17 11.16 -8.36
N LYS A 18 -10.97 11.53 -7.92
CA LYS A 18 -10.74 12.00 -6.54
C LYS A 18 -11.62 13.22 -6.25
N PHE A 19 -11.61 14.20 -7.15
CA PHE A 19 -12.28 15.47 -6.90
C PHE A 19 -13.80 15.34 -6.91
N VAL A 20 -14.38 14.59 -7.84
CA VAL A 20 -15.83 14.37 -7.87
C VAL A 20 -16.31 13.56 -6.66
N THR A 21 -15.59 12.50 -6.28
CA THR A 21 -15.98 11.67 -5.12
C THR A 21 -15.86 12.45 -3.81
N GLU A 22 -14.84 13.31 -3.66
CA GLU A 22 -14.74 14.17 -2.48
C GLU A 22 -15.81 15.27 -2.44
N LYS A 23 -16.23 15.82 -3.58
CA LYS A 23 -17.40 16.72 -3.65
C LYS A 23 -18.68 16.00 -3.24
N PHE A 24 -18.88 14.77 -3.73
CA PHE A 24 -20.02 13.94 -3.35
C PHE A 24 -20.08 13.74 -1.82
N PHE A 25 -18.94 13.44 -1.18
CA PHE A 25 -18.87 13.30 0.28
C PHE A 25 -19.19 14.59 1.06
N ARG A 26 -19.05 15.76 0.45
CA ARG A 26 -19.42 17.05 1.05
C ARG A 26 -20.84 17.49 0.69
N GLY A 27 -21.58 16.70 -0.09
CA GLY A 27 -22.89 17.07 -0.60
C GLY A 27 -22.86 18.16 -1.69
N GLU A 28 -21.70 18.36 -2.32
CA GLU A 28 -21.47 19.36 -3.38
C GLU A 28 -21.67 18.79 -4.79
N ALA A 29 -21.79 17.47 -4.92
CA ALA A 29 -22.05 16.74 -6.17
C ALA A 29 -23.08 15.64 -5.90
N ASP A 30 -23.89 15.28 -6.89
CA ASP A 30 -24.86 14.20 -6.82
C ASP A 30 -24.34 12.91 -7.50
N VAL A 31 -25.15 11.84 -7.45
CA VAL A 31 -24.80 10.54 -8.07
C VAL A 31 -24.65 10.69 -9.60
N ALA A 32 -25.42 11.57 -10.24
CA ALA A 32 -25.35 11.76 -11.68
C ALA A 32 -24.02 12.39 -12.11
N GLU A 33 -23.49 13.37 -11.36
CA GLU A 33 -22.16 13.95 -11.60
C GLU A 33 -21.04 12.91 -11.38
N LEU A 34 -21.19 12.07 -10.35
CA LEU A 34 -20.26 10.97 -10.05
C LEU A 34 -20.20 9.96 -11.21
N GLU A 35 -21.35 9.44 -11.64
CA GLU A 35 -21.47 8.46 -12.73
C GLU A 35 -21.00 9.03 -14.07
N LYS A 36 -21.34 10.29 -14.36
CA LYS A 36 -20.87 10.98 -15.56
C LYS A 36 -19.34 11.03 -15.61
N THR A 37 -18.70 11.42 -14.51
CA THR A 37 -17.24 11.50 -14.43
C THR A 37 -16.61 10.11 -14.56
N GLY A 38 -17.19 9.09 -13.91
CA GLY A 38 -16.73 7.70 -14.05
C GLY A 38 -16.80 7.20 -15.50
N LYS A 39 -17.92 7.47 -16.19
CA LYS A 39 -18.10 7.14 -17.61
C LYS A 39 -17.09 7.84 -18.51
N GLU A 40 -16.87 9.15 -18.32
CA GLU A 40 -15.88 9.91 -19.09
C GLU A 40 -14.47 9.30 -18.97
N ILE A 41 -14.09 8.92 -17.74
CA ILE A 41 -12.80 8.25 -17.47
C ILE A 41 -12.72 6.90 -18.19
N ARG A 42 -13.74 6.04 -18.08
CA ARG A 42 -13.75 4.71 -18.74
C ARG A 42 -13.65 4.82 -20.26
N LEU A 43 -14.44 5.70 -20.88
CA LEU A 43 -14.42 5.91 -22.33
C LEU A 43 -13.06 6.42 -22.83
N GLU A 44 -12.45 7.36 -22.10
CA GLU A 44 -11.12 7.87 -22.45
C GLU A 44 -10.06 6.74 -22.41
N GLN A 45 -10.12 5.87 -21.39
CA GLN A 45 -9.18 4.77 -21.21
C GLN A 45 -9.34 3.65 -22.25
N TRP A 46 -10.57 3.23 -22.56
CA TRP A 46 -10.81 2.25 -23.62
C TRP A 46 -10.36 2.79 -24.97
N LYS A 47 -10.57 4.09 -25.20
CA LYS A 47 -10.06 4.77 -26.40
C LYS A 47 -8.54 4.69 -26.49
N TRP A 48 -7.81 5.05 -25.44
CA TRP A 48 -6.34 4.99 -25.46
C TRP A 48 -5.80 3.59 -25.71
N GLN A 49 -6.40 2.57 -25.09
CA GLN A 49 -5.99 1.18 -25.27
C GLN A 49 -6.29 0.67 -26.69
N LYS A 50 -7.45 1.03 -27.25
CA LYS A 50 -7.79 0.73 -28.64
C LYS A 50 -6.87 1.45 -29.64
N ASP A 51 -6.61 2.74 -29.42
CA ASP A 51 -5.70 3.53 -30.26
C ASP A 51 -4.26 2.96 -30.21
N SER A 52 -3.88 2.37 -29.08
CA SER A 52 -2.60 1.66 -28.88
C SER A 52 -2.63 0.21 -29.39
N ARG A 53 -3.70 -0.21 -30.07
CA ARG A 53 -3.88 -1.53 -30.70
C ARG A 53 -3.78 -2.71 -29.72
N ILE A 54 -4.19 -2.51 -28.47
CA ILE A 54 -4.29 -3.59 -27.49
C ILE A 54 -5.39 -4.57 -27.91
N ASP A 55 -5.07 -5.87 -28.01
CA ASP A 55 -6.02 -6.90 -28.43
C ASP A 55 -7.02 -7.28 -27.33
N PHE A 56 -6.57 -7.33 -26.07
CA PHE A 56 -7.41 -7.65 -24.92
C PHE A 56 -7.49 -6.47 -23.93
N ILE A 57 -8.51 -5.63 -24.11
CA ILE A 57 -8.77 -4.43 -23.30
C ILE A 57 -9.65 -4.81 -22.09
N PRO A 58 -9.30 -4.43 -20.85
CA PRO A 58 -10.13 -4.69 -19.67
C PRO A 58 -11.36 -3.78 -19.59
N SER A 59 -12.43 -4.31 -19.03
CA SER A 59 -13.55 -3.58 -18.42
C SER A 59 -13.84 -4.19 -17.04
N GLY A 60 -14.55 -3.50 -16.15
CA GLY A 60 -14.72 -3.96 -14.76
C GLY A 60 -13.61 -3.52 -13.79
N ASP A 61 -12.48 -3.05 -14.32
CA ASP A 61 -11.31 -2.58 -13.57
C ASP A 61 -11.49 -1.17 -12.95
N PHE A 62 -12.45 -0.39 -13.48
CA PHE A 62 -12.87 0.87 -12.88
C PHE A 62 -13.62 0.65 -11.56
N SER A 63 -13.47 1.57 -10.62
CA SER A 63 -14.20 1.60 -9.35
C SER A 63 -14.25 3.01 -8.80
N PHE A 64 -15.35 3.36 -8.12
CA PHE A 64 -15.43 4.61 -7.35
C PHE A 64 -14.61 4.60 -6.07
N TYR A 65 -14.22 3.42 -5.57
CA TYR A 65 -13.42 3.30 -4.36
C TYR A 65 -12.47 2.10 -4.39
N ASP A 66 -13.00 0.88 -4.48
CA ASP A 66 -12.26 -0.38 -4.44
C ASP A 66 -12.95 -1.50 -5.22
N THR A 67 -12.19 -2.25 -6.02
CA THR A 67 -12.70 -3.36 -6.86
C THR A 67 -13.11 -4.58 -6.04
N ILE A 68 -12.51 -4.82 -4.87
CA ILE A 68 -12.95 -5.91 -3.98
C ILE A 68 -14.27 -5.54 -3.31
N LEU A 69 -14.42 -4.29 -2.87
CA LEU A 69 -15.71 -3.77 -2.42
C LEU A 69 -16.78 -3.87 -3.53
N ASP A 70 -16.43 -3.56 -4.78
CA ASP A 70 -17.35 -3.71 -5.92
C ASP A 70 -17.80 -5.16 -6.09
N ALA A 71 -16.87 -6.13 -5.98
CA ALA A 71 -17.19 -7.55 -6.04
C ALA A 71 -18.09 -7.98 -4.87
N ALA A 72 -17.81 -7.50 -3.65
CA ALA A 72 -18.64 -7.78 -2.48
C ALA A 72 -20.08 -7.28 -2.68
N VAL A 73 -20.26 -6.05 -3.16
CA VAL A 73 -21.59 -5.49 -3.46
C VAL A 73 -22.28 -6.23 -4.60
N LEU A 74 -21.54 -6.57 -5.66
CA LEU A 74 -22.05 -7.36 -6.78
C LEU A 74 -22.67 -8.69 -6.31
N PHE A 75 -22.07 -9.32 -5.31
CA PHE A 75 -22.50 -10.61 -4.75
C PHE A 75 -23.32 -10.52 -3.45
N ASN A 76 -23.86 -9.34 -3.11
CA ASN A 76 -24.68 -9.10 -1.91
C ASN A 76 -23.98 -9.40 -0.57
N ILE A 77 -22.64 -9.35 -0.56
CA ILE A 77 -21.81 -9.47 0.64
C ILE A 77 -21.77 -8.09 1.33
N ILE A 78 -22.90 -7.73 1.93
CA ILE A 78 -23.13 -6.44 2.60
C ILE A 78 -23.63 -6.76 4.01
N PRO A 79 -22.84 -6.46 5.06
CA PRO A 79 -23.23 -6.72 6.45
C PRO A 79 -24.52 -6.01 6.85
N LYS A 80 -25.29 -6.65 7.73
CA LYS A 80 -26.61 -6.19 8.18
C LYS A 80 -26.58 -4.76 8.73
N ARG A 81 -25.52 -4.41 9.47
CA ARG A 81 -25.35 -3.07 10.05
C ARG A 81 -25.41 -1.94 9.02
N TYR A 82 -24.99 -2.17 7.78
CA TYR A 82 -25.10 -1.18 6.70
C TYR A 82 -26.51 -1.19 6.07
N LYS A 83 -27.09 -2.39 5.87
CA LYS A 83 -28.46 -2.54 5.35
C LYS A 83 -29.51 -1.88 6.25
N THR A 84 -29.37 -2.01 7.57
CA THR A 84 -30.32 -1.47 8.55
C THR A 84 -30.39 0.05 8.57
N LEU A 85 -29.36 0.75 8.08
CA LEU A 85 -29.39 2.22 7.98
C LEU A 85 -30.40 2.72 6.94
N GLY A 86 -30.81 1.89 5.97
CA GLY A 86 -31.75 2.29 4.93
C GLY A 86 -31.22 3.42 4.03
N LEU A 87 -29.91 3.46 3.80
CA LEU A 87 -29.27 4.41 2.89
C LEU A 87 -29.54 4.04 1.42
N SER A 88 -29.25 4.96 0.50
CA SER A 88 -29.21 4.63 -0.93
C SER A 88 -28.14 3.57 -1.22
N GLU A 89 -28.20 2.89 -2.36
CA GLU A 89 -27.16 1.90 -2.73
C GLU A 89 -25.76 2.53 -2.76
N GLN A 90 -25.64 3.72 -3.34
CA GLN A 90 -24.38 4.46 -3.44
C GLN A 90 -23.87 4.90 -2.06
N ASP A 91 -24.75 5.38 -1.19
CA ASP A 91 -24.36 5.78 0.18
C ASP A 91 -24.03 4.56 1.04
N THR A 92 -24.70 3.43 0.84
CA THR A 92 -24.38 2.16 1.50
C THR A 92 -22.99 1.67 1.09
N TYR A 93 -22.66 1.73 -0.20
CA TYR A 93 -21.33 1.44 -0.73
C TYR A 93 -20.26 2.29 -0.03
N PHE A 94 -20.48 3.61 0.06
CA PHE A 94 -19.52 4.50 0.71
C PHE A 94 -19.51 4.40 2.25
N ALA A 95 -20.61 4.00 2.88
CA ALA A 95 -20.67 3.73 4.32
C ALA A 95 -19.83 2.51 4.68
N MET A 96 -19.81 1.46 3.85
CA MET A 96 -18.88 0.34 4.00
C MET A 96 -17.42 0.79 3.86
N ALA A 97 -17.15 1.68 2.91
CA ALA A 97 -15.79 2.16 2.63
C ALA A 97 -15.22 3.11 3.71
N ARG A 98 -16.05 3.98 4.31
CA ARG A 98 -15.57 5.09 5.18
C ARG A 98 -16.31 5.26 6.50
N GLY A 99 -17.28 4.40 6.80
CA GLY A 99 -18.19 4.56 7.92
C GLY A 99 -19.27 5.61 7.64
N TYR A 100 -20.22 5.70 8.54
CA TYR A 100 -21.34 6.64 8.45
C TYR A 100 -21.74 7.11 9.85
N GLN A 101 -21.96 8.40 10.02
CA GLN A 101 -22.53 8.96 11.25
C GLN A 101 -23.51 10.08 10.86
N GLY A 102 -24.79 9.88 11.17
CA GLY A 102 -25.85 10.81 10.76
C GLY A 102 -27.22 10.44 11.34
N ALA A 103 -28.29 11.00 10.76
CA ALA A 103 -29.65 10.81 11.27
C ALA A 103 -30.14 9.35 11.25
N GLN A 104 -29.57 8.54 10.35
CA GLN A 104 -29.90 7.13 10.13
C GLN A 104 -29.11 6.18 11.05
N GLY A 105 -28.12 6.67 11.80
CA GLY A 105 -27.32 5.87 12.72
C GLY A 105 -25.83 6.16 12.67
N ASP A 106 -25.06 5.27 13.29
CA ASP A 106 -23.60 5.33 13.40
C ASP A 106 -23.01 3.93 13.16
N VAL A 107 -22.15 3.79 12.15
CA VAL A 107 -21.43 2.55 11.83
C VAL A 107 -19.98 2.83 11.46
N LYS A 108 -19.10 1.92 11.88
CA LYS A 108 -17.68 1.92 11.50
C LYS A 108 -17.52 1.51 10.03
N ALA A 109 -16.43 1.97 9.40
CA ALA A 109 -15.98 1.45 8.10
C ALA A 109 -15.60 -0.03 8.21
N LEU A 110 -15.60 -0.74 7.07
CA LEU A 110 -14.91 -2.03 6.97
C LEU A 110 -13.41 -1.87 7.23
N ALA A 111 -12.77 -2.94 7.67
CA ALA A 111 -11.32 -2.99 7.73
C ALA A 111 -10.72 -2.77 6.34
N MET A 112 -9.52 -2.19 6.30
CA MET A 112 -8.79 -1.92 5.06
C MET A 112 -7.43 -2.59 5.16
N LYS A 113 -7.05 -3.38 4.15
CA LYS A 113 -5.77 -4.11 4.13
C LYS A 113 -5.03 -3.83 2.83
N LYS A 114 -3.70 -3.95 2.86
CA LYS A 114 -2.87 -3.87 1.65
C LYS A 114 -3.28 -4.95 0.65
N TRP A 115 -3.33 -4.58 -0.61
CA TRP A 115 -3.50 -5.50 -1.71
C TRP A 115 -2.17 -6.19 -1.97
N PHE A 116 -2.00 -7.36 -1.36
CA PHE A 116 -0.77 -8.16 -1.44
C PHE A 116 0.48 -7.32 -1.07
N ASN A 117 1.52 -7.37 -1.89
CA ASN A 117 2.78 -6.65 -1.71
C ASN A 117 2.81 -5.33 -2.52
N THR A 118 1.73 -4.54 -2.40
CA THR A 118 1.59 -3.22 -3.03
C THR A 118 1.15 -2.17 -2.01
N ASN A 119 1.29 -0.88 -2.37
CA ASN A 119 0.78 0.23 -1.56
C ASN A 119 -0.71 0.57 -1.85
N TYR A 120 -1.37 -0.23 -2.69
CA TYR A 120 -2.82 -0.17 -2.87
C TYR A 120 -3.51 -0.91 -1.72
N HIS A 121 -4.70 -0.47 -1.30
CA HIS A 121 -5.48 -1.12 -0.25
C HIS A 121 -6.88 -1.44 -0.76
N TYR A 122 -7.39 -2.58 -0.29
CA TYR A 122 -8.75 -3.04 -0.54
C TYR A 122 -9.57 -3.00 0.75
N MET A 123 -10.89 -2.88 0.61
CA MET A 123 -11.81 -3.01 1.74
C MET A 123 -12.09 -4.48 1.98
N VAL A 124 -11.82 -4.96 3.19
CA VAL A 124 -12.02 -6.35 3.58
C VAL A 124 -13.52 -6.62 3.67
N PRO A 125 -14.11 -7.43 2.77
CA PRO A 125 -15.52 -7.74 2.88
C PRO A 125 -15.78 -8.60 4.11
N GLU A 126 -16.96 -8.45 4.70
CA GLU A 126 -17.36 -9.20 5.89
C GLU A 126 -18.62 -10.01 5.61
N ILE A 127 -18.62 -11.25 6.08
CA ILE A 127 -19.77 -12.17 6.01
C ILE A 127 -20.21 -12.52 7.44
N GLU A 128 -21.49 -12.32 7.72
CA GLU A 128 -22.19 -12.80 8.92
C GLU A 128 -22.85 -14.17 8.63
N ASP A 129 -23.12 -14.99 9.64
CA ASP A 129 -23.68 -16.35 9.48
C ASP A 129 -25.02 -16.40 8.70
N ASP A 130 -25.81 -15.31 8.73
CA ASP A 130 -27.09 -15.17 8.02
C ASP A 130 -26.97 -14.49 6.64
N THR A 131 -25.74 -14.17 6.18
CA THR A 131 -25.50 -13.59 4.86
C THR A 131 -25.95 -14.55 3.76
N THR A 132 -26.65 -14.02 2.76
CA THR A 132 -27.02 -14.77 1.55
C THR A 132 -26.24 -14.21 0.36
N ILE A 133 -25.37 -15.04 -0.22
CA ILE A 133 -24.58 -14.66 -1.38
C ILE A 133 -25.40 -14.89 -2.64
N SER A 134 -25.54 -13.87 -3.47
CA SER A 134 -26.24 -13.95 -4.76
C SER A 134 -25.79 -12.81 -5.68
N LEU A 135 -25.91 -13.00 -7.00
CA LEU A 135 -25.60 -11.95 -7.96
C LEU A 135 -26.68 -10.85 -7.92
N ALA A 136 -26.45 -9.80 -7.14
CA ALA A 136 -27.41 -8.71 -6.91
C ALA A 136 -27.19 -7.51 -7.84
N GLY A 137 -25.97 -7.25 -8.28
CA GLY A 137 -25.64 -6.14 -9.17
C GLY A 137 -25.45 -6.53 -10.64
N ASN A 138 -25.30 -5.53 -11.52
CA ASN A 138 -24.99 -5.72 -12.94
C ASN A 138 -23.75 -4.93 -13.41
N LYS A 139 -22.97 -4.30 -12.51
CA LYS A 139 -21.83 -3.42 -12.85
C LYS A 139 -20.95 -3.94 -13.99
N LEU A 140 -20.46 -5.19 -13.92
CA LEU A 140 -19.60 -5.74 -14.97
C LEU A 140 -20.30 -5.88 -16.32
N VAL A 141 -21.58 -6.26 -16.31
CA VAL A 141 -22.39 -6.39 -17.53
C VAL A 141 -22.63 -4.99 -18.12
N ASP A 142 -22.97 -4.03 -17.26
CA ASP A 142 -23.25 -2.64 -17.66
C ASP A 142 -22.00 -1.96 -18.24
N GLU A 143 -20.83 -2.12 -17.61
CA GLU A 143 -19.56 -1.58 -18.13
C GLU A 143 -19.10 -2.27 -19.42
N TYR A 144 -19.32 -3.59 -19.55
CA TYR A 144 -19.06 -4.31 -20.80
C TYR A 144 -19.95 -3.80 -21.94
N LEU A 145 -21.25 -3.65 -21.69
CA LEU A 145 -22.20 -3.14 -22.67
C LEU A 145 -21.90 -1.67 -23.01
N GLU A 146 -21.53 -0.84 -22.03
CA GLU A 146 -21.10 0.54 -22.27
C GLU A 146 -19.88 0.59 -23.21
N ALA A 147 -18.88 -0.24 -22.97
CA ALA A 147 -17.71 -0.35 -23.86
C ALA A 147 -18.14 -0.78 -25.28
N LYS A 148 -18.97 -1.82 -25.39
CA LYS A 148 -19.44 -2.39 -26.65
C LYS A 148 -20.27 -1.40 -27.48
N GLU A 149 -21.18 -0.68 -26.85
CA GLU A 149 -22.01 0.36 -27.48
C GLU A 149 -21.16 1.52 -28.04
N ASN A 150 -19.99 1.77 -27.44
CA ASN A 150 -19.02 2.75 -27.91
C ASN A 150 -17.94 2.15 -28.84
N GLY A 151 -18.12 0.91 -29.29
CA GLY A 151 -17.27 0.25 -30.27
C GLY A 151 -15.97 -0.33 -29.70
N PHE A 152 -15.92 -0.62 -28.40
CA PHE A 152 -14.80 -1.27 -27.74
C PHE A 152 -15.20 -2.70 -27.34
N GLU A 153 -14.53 -3.71 -27.90
CA GLU A 153 -14.63 -5.07 -27.37
C GLU A 153 -13.69 -5.17 -26.17
N THR A 154 -14.20 -5.65 -25.03
CA THR A 154 -13.44 -5.74 -23.78
C THR A 154 -13.56 -7.12 -23.17
N LYS A 155 -12.60 -7.47 -22.31
CA LYS A 155 -12.68 -8.61 -21.38
C LYS A 155 -13.09 -8.09 -20.00
N PRO A 156 -14.27 -8.43 -19.48
CA PRO A 156 -14.65 -8.11 -18.11
C PRO A 156 -13.69 -8.75 -17.11
N VAL A 157 -13.26 -7.97 -16.12
CA VAL A 157 -12.29 -8.34 -15.09
C VAL A 157 -12.97 -8.29 -13.73
N ILE A 158 -12.76 -9.33 -12.92
CA ILE A 158 -13.18 -9.37 -11.52
C ILE A 158 -12.23 -10.27 -10.73
N ALA A 159 -12.10 -10.00 -9.42
CA ALA A 159 -11.49 -10.95 -8.50
C ALA A 159 -12.16 -12.32 -8.65
N GLY A 160 -11.36 -13.37 -8.77
CA GLY A 160 -11.85 -14.73 -8.83
C GLY A 160 -12.44 -15.20 -7.49
N PRO A 161 -13.32 -16.22 -7.52
CA PRO A 161 -14.03 -16.70 -6.34
C PRO A 161 -13.09 -17.21 -5.24
N PHE A 162 -11.95 -17.83 -5.59
CA PHE A 162 -11.02 -18.36 -4.60
C PHE A 162 -10.35 -17.22 -3.84
N THR A 163 -9.77 -16.25 -4.57
CA THR A 163 -9.17 -15.06 -3.99
C THR A 163 -10.19 -14.27 -3.17
N LEU A 164 -11.41 -14.07 -3.67
CA LEU A 164 -12.45 -13.37 -2.91
C LEU A 164 -12.76 -14.08 -1.59
N LEU A 165 -12.93 -15.41 -1.58
CA LEU A 165 -13.15 -16.20 -0.36
C LEU A 165 -11.99 -16.09 0.63
N LYS A 166 -10.75 -16.10 0.14
CA LYS A 166 -9.56 -16.00 0.99
C LYS A 166 -9.37 -14.60 1.57
N LEU A 167 -9.95 -13.56 0.95
CA LEU A 167 -9.86 -12.17 1.40
C LEU A 167 -11.06 -11.72 2.25
N ILE A 168 -12.15 -12.48 2.29
CA ILE A 168 -13.32 -12.23 3.14
C ILE A 168 -12.98 -12.52 4.61
N ARG A 169 -13.48 -11.65 5.50
CA ARG A 169 -13.54 -11.91 6.94
C ARG A 169 -14.89 -12.54 7.29
N PHE A 170 -14.86 -13.71 7.91
CA PHE A 170 -16.06 -14.37 8.44
C PHE A 170 -16.30 -13.93 9.89
N VAL A 171 -17.53 -13.56 10.20
CA VAL A 171 -17.99 -13.08 11.51
C VAL A 171 -19.08 -14.03 11.99
N GLY A 172 -18.72 -14.95 12.89
CA GLY A 172 -19.62 -16.00 13.37
C GLY A 172 -18.94 -17.35 13.44
N GLU A 173 -19.73 -18.41 13.32
CA GLU A 173 -19.25 -19.80 13.37
C GLU A 173 -19.00 -20.39 11.97
N LYS A 174 -19.65 -19.85 10.93
CA LYS A 174 -19.47 -20.32 9.55
C LYS A 174 -18.17 -19.79 8.95
N GLY A 175 -17.58 -20.58 8.05
CA GLY A 175 -16.34 -20.26 7.36
C GLY A 175 -16.41 -20.41 5.85
N THR A 176 -15.24 -20.45 5.21
CA THR A 176 -15.09 -20.51 3.76
C THR A 176 -15.93 -21.60 3.10
N ARG A 177 -15.92 -22.82 3.65
CA ARG A 177 -16.63 -23.98 3.07
C ARG A 177 -18.15 -23.82 3.08
N ASP A 178 -18.72 -23.14 4.08
CA ASP A 178 -20.17 -22.93 4.19
C ASP A 178 -20.72 -21.99 3.11
N PHE A 179 -19.87 -21.10 2.59
CA PHE A 179 -20.25 -20.08 1.61
C PHE A 179 -19.72 -20.35 0.19
N ALA A 180 -18.74 -21.25 0.03
CA ALA A 180 -18.12 -21.57 -1.25
C ALA A 180 -19.15 -21.98 -2.32
N GLY A 181 -20.13 -22.81 -1.97
CA GLY A 181 -21.19 -23.24 -2.88
C GLY A 181 -22.05 -22.10 -3.41
N GLN A 182 -22.52 -21.21 -2.53
CA GLN A 182 -23.33 -20.04 -2.91
C GLN A 182 -22.54 -19.05 -3.76
N LEU A 183 -21.28 -18.79 -3.40
CA LEU A 183 -20.43 -17.91 -4.19
C LEU A 183 -20.19 -18.49 -5.59
N CYS A 184 -19.86 -19.78 -5.68
CA CYS A 184 -19.69 -20.45 -6.96
C CYS A 184 -20.93 -20.35 -7.84
N GLU A 185 -22.14 -20.49 -7.27
CA GLU A 185 -23.41 -20.31 -8.01
C GLU A 185 -23.58 -18.88 -8.52
N ALA A 186 -23.24 -17.87 -7.71
CA ALA A 186 -23.28 -16.47 -8.13
C ALA A 186 -22.28 -16.17 -9.26
N TYR A 187 -21.08 -16.76 -9.24
CA TYR A 187 -20.13 -16.65 -10.36
C TYR A 187 -20.62 -17.37 -11.62
N CYS A 188 -21.24 -18.56 -11.49
CA CYS A 188 -21.86 -19.24 -12.62
C CYS A 188 -22.96 -18.37 -13.27
N GLU A 189 -23.78 -17.70 -12.46
CA GLU A 189 -24.79 -16.77 -12.95
C GLU A 189 -24.14 -15.57 -13.67
N LEU A 190 -23.06 -15.02 -13.11
CA LEU A 190 -22.32 -13.91 -13.72
C LEU A 190 -21.73 -14.29 -15.08
N VAL A 191 -21.09 -15.46 -15.17
CA VAL A 191 -20.58 -16.01 -16.44
C VAL A 191 -21.72 -16.12 -17.46
N GLY A 192 -22.87 -16.65 -17.05
CA GLY A 192 -24.05 -16.75 -17.90
C GLY A 192 -24.61 -15.39 -18.34
N LYS A 193 -24.55 -14.34 -17.52
CA LYS A 193 -24.97 -12.98 -17.91
C LYS A 193 -23.99 -12.34 -18.90
N LEU A 194 -22.68 -12.47 -18.68
CA LEU A 194 -21.66 -11.92 -19.57
C LEU A 194 -21.63 -12.64 -20.92
N GLU A 195 -21.81 -13.96 -20.93
CA GLU A 195 -21.98 -14.74 -22.17
C GLU A 195 -23.19 -14.24 -22.97
N LYS A 196 -24.34 -14.04 -22.32
CA LYS A 196 -25.55 -13.48 -22.97
C LYS A 196 -25.37 -12.06 -23.47
N ALA A 197 -24.60 -11.22 -22.77
CA ALA A 197 -24.22 -9.89 -23.23
C ALA A 197 -23.28 -9.94 -24.46
N GLY A 198 -22.68 -11.10 -24.70
CA GLY A 198 -21.82 -11.40 -25.83
C GLY A 198 -20.34 -11.17 -25.57
N ALA A 199 -19.91 -11.17 -24.30
CA ALA A 199 -18.51 -11.11 -23.93
C ALA A 199 -17.76 -12.35 -24.45
N ALA A 200 -16.65 -12.14 -25.16
CA ALA A 200 -15.85 -13.24 -25.70
C ALA A 200 -14.92 -13.87 -24.67
N TRP A 201 -14.47 -13.08 -23.69
CA TRP A 201 -13.55 -13.48 -22.63
C TRP A 201 -13.99 -12.92 -21.29
N ILE A 202 -13.75 -13.64 -20.21
CA ILE A 202 -13.84 -13.17 -18.82
C ILE A 202 -12.50 -13.43 -18.16
N GLN A 203 -11.97 -12.44 -17.45
CA GLN A 203 -10.76 -12.59 -16.63
C GLN A 203 -11.15 -12.71 -15.17
N PHE A 204 -10.71 -13.81 -14.55
CA PHE A 204 -10.76 -14.00 -13.12
C PHE A 204 -9.37 -13.82 -12.53
N ASP A 205 -9.22 -12.77 -11.73
CA ASP A 205 -7.99 -12.47 -11.03
C ASP A 205 -7.87 -13.38 -9.80
N GLU A 206 -6.94 -14.33 -9.84
CA GLU A 206 -6.62 -15.25 -8.76
C GLU A 206 -5.20 -15.05 -8.18
N PRO A 207 -4.83 -13.82 -7.77
CA PRO A 207 -3.51 -13.56 -7.21
C PRO A 207 -3.26 -14.26 -5.88
N TYR A 208 -4.28 -14.76 -5.17
CA TYR A 208 -4.05 -15.53 -3.94
C TYR A 208 -3.28 -16.83 -4.20
N LEU A 209 -3.28 -17.35 -5.44
CA LEU A 209 -2.56 -18.56 -5.81
C LEU A 209 -1.03 -18.45 -5.71
N VAL A 210 -0.48 -17.23 -5.54
CA VAL A 210 0.97 -17.02 -5.38
C VAL A 210 1.44 -17.12 -3.92
N HIS A 211 0.54 -17.34 -2.97
CA HIS A 211 0.86 -17.62 -1.57
C HIS A 211 1.32 -19.08 -1.36
N ASP A 212 1.73 -19.41 -0.14
CA ASP A 212 1.85 -20.80 0.29
C ASP A 212 0.45 -21.43 0.37
N LEU A 213 0.14 -22.35 -0.54
CA LEU A 213 -1.17 -23.01 -0.60
C LEU A 213 -1.17 -24.32 0.17
N THR A 214 -2.16 -24.51 1.03
CA THR A 214 -2.40 -25.81 1.67
C THR A 214 -3.09 -26.78 0.69
N LYS A 215 -3.14 -28.07 1.03
CA LYS A 215 -3.94 -29.04 0.26
C LYS A 215 -5.42 -28.67 0.20
N GLU A 216 -5.95 -28.19 1.32
CA GLU A 216 -7.35 -27.75 1.40
C GLU A 216 -7.62 -26.56 0.46
N ASP A 217 -6.67 -25.63 0.36
CA ASP A 217 -6.75 -24.50 -0.57
C ASP A 217 -6.79 -24.98 -2.03
N GLN A 218 -5.92 -25.92 -2.39
CA GLN A 218 -5.88 -26.50 -3.74
C GLN A 218 -7.19 -27.23 -4.08
N GLU A 219 -7.71 -28.02 -3.13
CA GLU A 219 -8.98 -28.74 -3.28
C GLU A 219 -10.16 -27.77 -3.44
N LEU A 220 -10.21 -26.70 -2.63
CA LEU A 220 -11.22 -25.65 -2.75
C LEU A 220 -11.16 -24.96 -4.11
N PHE A 221 -9.95 -24.61 -4.57
CA PHE A 221 -9.77 -23.98 -5.89
C PHE A 221 -10.31 -24.87 -7.01
N VAL A 222 -9.96 -26.16 -7.01
CA VAL A 222 -10.44 -27.12 -8.01
C VAL A 222 -11.96 -27.26 -7.95
N GLU A 223 -12.55 -27.40 -6.76
CA GLU A 223 -14.01 -27.52 -6.58
C GLU A 223 -14.77 -26.32 -7.18
N LEU A 224 -14.31 -25.10 -6.90
CA LEU A 224 -14.93 -23.88 -7.40
C LEU A 224 -14.87 -23.80 -8.93
N TYR A 225 -13.69 -24.07 -9.50
CA TYR A 225 -13.46 -23.88 -10.93
C TYR A 225 -13.97 -25.03 -11.79
N ASP A 226 -13.99 -26.27 -11.32
CA ASP A 226 -14.64 -27.37 -12.04
C ASP A 226 -16.11 -27.02 -12.34
N LYS A 227 -16.83 -26.48 -11.35
CA LYS A 227 -18.22 -26.05 -11.53
C LYS A 227 -18.32 -24.82 -12.44
N ILE A 228 -17.51 -23.78 -12.25
CA ILE A 228 -17.59 -22.55 -13.06
C ILE A 228 -17.21 -22.81 -14.53
N LEU A 229 -16.11 -23.53 -14.78
CA LEU A 229 -15.63 -23.84 -16.13
C LEU A 229 -16.65 -24.71 -16.89
N SER A 230 -17.38 -25.60 -16.20
CA SER A 230 -18.48 -26.37 -16.81
C SER A 230 -19.62 -25.49 -17.35
N GLN A 231 -19.74 -24.24 -16.88
CA GLN A 231 -20.80 -23.30 -17.27
C GLN A 231 -20.34 -22.26 -18.31
N LYS A 232 -19.06 -22.25 -18.71
CA LYS A 232 -18.50 -21.24 -19.63
C LYS A 232 -19.14 -21.23 -21.02
N LYS A 233 -19.70 -22.38 -21.47
CA LYS A 233 -20.39 -22.52 -22.77
C LYS A 233 -19.56 -21.94 -23.93
N GLY A 234 -19.94 -20.78 -24.45
CA GLY A 234 -19.28 -20.10 -25.56
C GLY A 234 -18.31 -18.98 -25.16
N VAL A 235 -18.29 -18.58 -23.88
CA VAL A 235 -17.35 -17.57 -23.37
C VAL A 235 -16.05 -18.25 -22.90
N LYS A 236 -14.92 -17.60 -23.16
CA LYS A 236 -13.60 -18.07 -22.74
C LYS A 236 -13.23 -17.53 -21.37
N ILE A 237 -12.56 -18.33 -20.55
CA ILE A 237 -12.14 -17.92 -19.21
C ILE A 237 -10.62 -17.84 -19.12
N LEU A 238 -10.12 -16.68 -18.71
CA LEU A 238 -8.73 -16.41 -18.37
C LEU A 238 -8.57 -16.47 -16.84
N LEU A 239 -7.73 -17.39 -16.36
CA LEU A 239 -7.21 -17.35 -15.00
C LEU A 239 -6.00 -16.42 -14.97
N GLN A 240 -6.07 -15.29 -14.27
CA GLN A 240 -4.98 -14.33 -14.21
C GLN A 240 -4.31 -14.32 -12.83
N THR A 241 -3.01 -14.55 -12.77
CA THR A 241 -2.20 -14.47 -11.54
C THR A 241 -1.13 -13.39 -11.68
N TYR A 242 -0.67 -12.84 -10.56
CA TYR A 242 0.36 -11.80 -10.53
C TYR A 242 0.97 -11.62 -9.14
N PHE A 243 2.09 -10.88 -9.07
CA PHE A 243 2.89 -10.60 -7.86
C PHE A 243 3.75 -11.76 -7.34
N GLY A 244 3.80 -12.87 -8.07
CA GLY A 244 4.57 -14.05 -7.73
C GLY A 244 4.32 -15.19 -8.70
N ASP A 245 4.84 -16.38 -8.38
CA ASP A 245 4.65 -17.61 -9.13
C ASP A 245 3.68 -18.57 -8.41
N VAL A 246 3.13 -19.52 -9.16
CA VAL A 246 2.10 -20.48 -8.68
C VAL A 246 2.67 -21.88 -8.44
N ARG A 247 3.91 -21.99 -7.93
CA ARG A 247 4.66 -23.26 -7.86
C ARG A 247 3.94 -24.41 -7.13
N ASP A 248 3.01 -24.12 -6.22
CA ASP A 248 2.27 -25.15 -5.47
C ASP A 248 1.15 -25.82 -6.28
N ILE A 249 0.65 -25.14 -7.32
CA ILE A 249 -0.58 -25.53 -8.04
C ILE A 249 -0.42 -25.44 -9.57
N TYR A 250 0.80 -25.16 -10.08
CA TYR A 250 1.07 -24.95 -11.50
C TYR A 250 0.51 -26.06 -12.39
N GLU A 251 0.83 -27.32 -12.09
CA GLU A 251 0.38 -28.48 -12.88
C GLU A 251 -1.15 -28.61 -12.88
N THR A 252 -1.79 -28.39 -11.74
CA THR A 252 -3.25 -28.40 -11.60
C THR A 252 -3.89 -27.31 -12.46
N VAL A 253 -3.42 -26.06 -12.32
CA VAL A 253 -3.92 -24.92 -13.11
C VAL A 253 -3.74 -25.15 -14.61
N ALA A 254 -2.59 -25.69 -15.03
CA ALA A 254 -2.34 -26.04 -16.43
C ALA A 254 -3.28 -27.13 -16.95
N ALA A 255 -3.67 -28.09 -16.10
CA ALA A 255 -4.54 -29.19 -16.49
C ALA A 255 -6.04 -28.80 -16.58
N MET A 256 -6.49 -27.79 -15.83
CA MET A 256 -7.89 -27.36 -15.80
C MET A 256 -8.33 -26.72 -17.13
N ASP A 257 -9.64 -26.73 -17.41
CA ASP A 257 -10.25 -26.24 -18.66
C ASP A 257 -10.33 -24.69 -18.74
N PHE A 258 -9.26 -24.00 -18.37
CA PHE A 258 -9.10 -22.58 -18.67
C PHE A 258 -8.71 -22.38 -20.14
N ASP A 259 -9.23 -21.34 -20.78
CA ASP A 259 -8.87 -20.99 -22.17
C ASP A 259 -7.57 -20.17 -22.24
N GLY A 260 -7.23 -19.51 -21.13
CA GLY A 260 -5.98 -18.78 -20.96
C GLY A 260 -5.50 -18.78 -19.51
N ILE A 261 -4.19 -18.76 -19.33
CA ILE A 261 -3.54 -18.69 -18.03
C ILE A 261 -2.55 -17.53 -18.06
N GLY A 262 -2.71 -16.59 -17.14
CA GLY A 262 -1.84 -15.44 -16.96
C GLY A 262 -0.83 -15.68 -15.86
N LEU A 263 0.45 -15.58 -16.20
CA LEU A 263 1.59 -15.79 -15.30
C LEU A 263 2.51 -14.57 -15.31
N ASP A 264 3.00 -14.20 -14.14
CA ASP A 264 3.90 -13.06 -13.95
C ASP A 264 5.36 -13.53 -14.10
N PHE A 265 6.05 -12.97 -15.10
CA PHE A 265 7.47 -13.24 -15.39
C PHE A 265 8.40 -12.16 -14.82
N ILE A 266 7.85 -11.16 -14.11
CA ILE A 266 8.61 -10.08 -13.47
C ILE A 266 8.78 -10.39 -11.98
N GLU A 267 7.68 -10.59 -11.25
CA GLU A 267 7.71 -10.91 -9.81
C GLU A 267 7.71 -12.43 -9.55
N GLY A 268 7.22 -13.24 -10.51
CA GLY A 268 7.21 -14.70 -10.40
C GLY A 268 8.56 -15.32 -10.75
N LYS A 269 9.47 -15.36 -9.77
CA LYS A 269 10.86 -15.81 -9.97
C LYS A 269 11.00 -17.25 -10.46
N GLU A 270 10.08 -18.14 -10.08
CA GLU A 270 10.08 -19.53 -10.55
C GLU A 270 9.24 -19.72 -11.82
N THR A 271 8.49 -18.71 -12.29
CA THR A 271 7.53 -18.87 -13.41
C THR A 271 8.18 -19.46 -14.65
N ALA A 272 9.34 -18.93 -15.08
CA ALA A 272 10.05 -19.46 -16.24
C ALA A 272 10.53 -20.91 -16.01
N ALA A 273 11.02 -21.22 -14.80
CA ALA A 273 11.48 -22.56 -14.44
C ALA A 273 10.34 -23.58 -14.36
N LEU A 274 9.15 -23.17 -13.90
CA LEU A 274 7.94 -23.99 -13.89
C LEU A 274 7.50 -24.34 -15.31
N VAL A 275 7.41 -23.34 -16.19
CA VAL A 275 7.08 -23.55 -17.61
C VAL A 275 8.14 -24.43 -18.29
N GLU A 276 9.43 -24.24 -17.97
CA GLU A 276 10.52 -25.06 -18.49
C GLU A 276 10.36 -26.53 -18.09
N LYS A 277 10.08 -26.78 -16.81
CA LYS A 277 10.05 -28.11 -16.21
C LYS A 277 8.81 -28.91 -16.56
N TYR A 278 7.64 -28.26 -16.55
CA TYR A 278 6.34 -28.92 -16.66
C TYR A 278 5.66 -28.71 -18.01
N GLY A 279 6.20 -27.81 -18.85
CA GLY A 279 5.58 -27.43 -20.12
C GLY A 279 4.36 -26.52 -19.94
N PHE A 280 3.72 -26.17 -21.06
CA PHE A 280 2.47 -25.41 -21.08
C PHE A 280 1.50 -26.04 -22.09
N PRO A 281 0.19 -26.12 -21.81
CA PRO A 281 -0.77 -26.78 -22.69
C PRO A 281 -0.94 -26.09 -24.05
N GLU A 282 -0.91 -26.86 -25.14
CA GLU A 282 -1.02 -26.33 -26.52
C GLU A 282 -2.41 -25.77 -26.86
N ASP A 283 -3.45 -26.23 -26.15
CA ASP A 283 -4.84 -25.81 -26.33
C ASP A 283 -5.17 -24.46 -25.66
N LYS A 284 -4.23 -23.88 -24.91
CA LYS A 284 -4.44 -22.68 -24.09
C LYS A 284 -3.55 -21.52 -24.52
N LEU A 285 -3.97 -20.31 -24.19
CA LEU A 285 -3.15 -19.10 -24.36
C LEU A 285 -2.36 -18.81 -23.07
N LEU A 286 -1.05 -18.63 -23.19
CA LEU A 286 -0.23 -18.09 -22.11
C LEU A 286 -0.25 -16.56 -22.17
N PHE A 287 -0.86 -15.93 -21.18
CA PHE A 287 -0.79 -14.48 -20.99
C PHE A 287 0.49 -14.16 -20.19
N ALA A 288 1.59 -13.96 -20.91
CA ALA A 288 2.91 -13.75 -20.34
C ALA A 288 3.06 -12.30 -19.83
N GLY A 289 3.02 -12.14 -18.51
CA GLY A 289 3.20 -10.86 -17.84
C GLY A 289 4.65 -10.39 -17.87
N VAL A 290 5.03 -9.61 -18.89
CA VAL A 290 6.42 -9.20 -19.17
C VAL A 290 6.63 -7.69 -19.16
N VAL A 291 5.56 -6.89 -19.18
CA VAL A 291 5.63 -5.43 -19.01
C VAL A 291 5.30 -5.09 -17.56
N ASN A 292 6.27 -4.56 -16.81
CA ASN A 292 6.15 -4.35 -15.37
C ASN A 292 4.99 -3.39 -15.03
N GLY A 293 3.98 -3.88 -14.31
CA GLY A 293 2.82 -3.07 -13.87
C GLY A 293 2.98 -2.41 -12.50
N LYS A 294 4.07 -2.67 -11.76
CA LYS A 294 4.37 -2.12 -10.42
C LYS A 294 5.47 -1.06 -10.43
N ASN A 295 6.26 -0.96 -11.50
CA ASN A 295 7.37 -0.03 -11.60
C ASN A 295 7.35 0.76 -12.93
N ILE A 296 8.00 1.92 -12.92
CA ILE A 296 7.94 2.90 -14.00
C ILE A 296 9.11 2.83 -14.98
N TRP A 297 10.07 1.92 -14.79
CA TRP A 297 11.19 1.80 -15.71
C TRP A 297 10.71 1.27 -17.06
N ARG A 298 11.35 1.78 -18.11
CA ARG A 298 11.15 1.29 -19.47
C ARG A 298 11.56 -0.18 -19.53
N ASN A 299 10.80 -0.99 -20.27
CA ASN A 299 11.11 -2.39 -20.47
C ASN A 299 12.40 -2.57 -21.30
N HIS A 300 13.22 -3.54 -20.91
CA HIS A 300 14.40 -3.93 -21.68
C HIS A 300 13.99 -4.91 -22.79
N TYR A 301 13.78 -4.40 -24.00
CA TYR A 301 13.10 -5.14 -25.07
C TYR A 301 13.83 -6.42 -25.44
N GLN A 302 15.17 -6.40 -25.57
CA GLN A 302 15.93 -7.61 -25.91
C GLN A 302 15.71 -8.71 -24.87
N LYS A 303 15.80 -8.41 -23.56
CA LYS A 303 15.57 -9.39 -22.48
C LYS A 303 14.16 -9.99 -22.56
N THR A 304 13.15 -9.18 -22.87
CA THR A 304 11.78 -9.67 -23.05
C THR A 304 11.61 -10.49 -24.33
N LEU A 305 12.22 -10.08 -25.45
CA LEU A 305 12.19 -10.83 -26.69
C LEU A 305 12.87 -12.20 -26.55
N ASP A 306 14.02 -12.29 -25.88
CA ASP A 306 14.71 -13.56 -25.61
C ASP A 306 13.82 -14.55 -24.84
N LEU A 307 13.07 -14.05 -23.84
CA LEU A 307 12.09 -14.85 -23.09
C LEU A 307 10.94 -15.31 -24.01
N LEU A 308 10.38 -14.40 -24.82
CA LEU A 308 9.27 -14.70 -25.73
C LEU A 308 9.68 -15.72 -26.80
N GLU A 309 10.88 -15.59 -27.37
CA GLU A 309 11.46 -16.54 -28.31
C GLU A 309 11.63 -17.93 -27.68
N GLY A 310 12.10 -18.00 -26.43
CA GLY A 310 12.22 -19.24 -25.68
C GLY A 310 10.86 -19.94 -25.47
N LEU A 311 9.80 -19.18 -25.19
CA LEU A 311 8.44 -19.71 -25.07
C LEU A 311 7.91 -20.19 -26.44
N GLN A 312 8.13 -19.43 -27.50
CA GLN A 312 7.69 -19.79 -28.85
C GLN A 312 8.40 -21.03 -29.41
N ALA A 313 9.70 -21.19 -29.12
CA ALA A 313 10.48 -22.37 -29.50
C ALA A 313 9.90 -23.68 -28.93
N LYS A 314 9.03 -23.57 -27.91
CA LYS A 314 8.29 -24.67 -27.29
C LYS A 314 6.85 -24.81 -27.80
N ASN A 315 6.51 -24.15 -28.90
CA ASN A 315 5.16 -24.09 -29.48
C ASN A 315 4.09 -23.51 -28.53
N ILE A 316 4.49 -22.68 -27.55
CA ILE A 316 3.56 -22.05 -26.63
C ILE A 316 2.87 -20.87 -27.32
N SER A 317 1.54 -20.83 -27.29
CA SER A 317 0.74 -19.73 -27.83
C SER A 317 0.73 -18.54 -26.87
N VAL A 318 1.60 -17.56 -27.11
CA VAL A 318 1.81 -16.42 -26.21
C VAL A 318 0.96 -15.19 -26.55
N VAL A 319 0.39 -14.59 -25.50
CA VAL A 319 -0.13 -13.22 -25.45
C VAL A 319 0.81 -12.40 -24.57
N ILE A 320 1.35 -11.31 -25.11
CA ILE A 320 2.22 -10.38 -24.38
C ILE A 320 1.34 -9.54 -23.45
N SER A 321 1.58 -9.59 -22.15
CA SER A 321 0.73 -8.93 -21.14
C SER A 321 1.54 -8.03 -20.22
N THR A 322 0.84 -7.09 -19.58
CA THR A 322 1.35 -6.47 -18.35
C THR A 322 1.50 -7.52 -17.25
N SER A 323 2.47 -7.37 -16.34
CA SER A 323 2.75 -8.32 -15.25
C SER A 323 1.65 -8.34 -14.19
N CYS A 324 1.01 -7.20 -13.97
CA CYS A 324 -0.18 -7.02 -13.15
C CYS A 324 -1.03 -5.89 -13.74
N SER A 325 -2.09 -5.46 -13.04
CA SER A 325 -2.83 -4.24 -13.41
C SER A 325 -1.90 -3.03 -13.42
N LEU A 326 -2.09 -2.13 -14.38
CA LEU A 326 -1.38 -0.85 -14.46
C LEU A 326 -1.85 0.15 -13.40
N LEU A 327 -2.82 -0.20 -12.54
CA LEU A 327 -3.26 0.60 -11.38
C LEU A 327 -2.11 1.13 -10.53
N HIS A 328 -0.99 0.40 -10.47
CA HIS A 328 0.15 0.69 -9.62
C HIS A 328 1.20 1.61 -10.26
N VAL A 329 0.98 2.08 -11.49
CA VAL A 329 1.82 3.08 -12.15
C VAL A 329 1.02 4.33 -12.54
N PRO A 330 1.69 5.48 -12.74
CA PRO A 330 1.01 6.71 -13.13
C PRO A 330 0.44 6.65 -14.55
N TYR A 331 -0.32 7.66 -14.98
CA TYR A 331 -0.96 7.66 -16.30
C TYR A 331 0.03 7.84 -17.47
N THR A 332 0.83 8.91 -17.48
CA THR A 332 1.69 9.24 -18.64
C THR A 332 2.80 10.22 -18.30
N LEU A 333 3.95 10.04 -18.94
CA LEU A 333 5.07 10.97 -18.90
C LEU A 333 4.77 12.31 -19.58
N GLN A 334 3.78 12.38 -20.48
CA GLN A 334 3.40 13.63 -21.16
C GLN A 334 2.98 14.75 -20.19
N ASN A 335 2.58 14.37 -18.97
CA ASN A 335 2.19 15.28 -17.92
C ASN A 335 3.38 15.85 -17.12
N GLU A 336 4.61 15.36 -17.36
CA GLU A 336 5.82 15.69 -16.61
C GLU A 336 6.67 16.75 -17.34
N GLY A 337 6.24 18.01 -17.27
CA GLY A 337 6.85 19.12 -18.01
C GLY A 337 8.25 19.54 -17.51
N LYS A 338 8.60 19.19 -16.26
CA LYS A 338 9.92 19.47 -15.67
C LYS A 338 10.92 18.32 -15.73
N LEU A 339 10.49 17.13 -16.15
CA LEU A 339 11.39 15.99 -16.25
C LEU A 339 12.25 16.14 -17.52
N GLN A 340 13.57 16.09 -17.37
CA GLN A 340 14.46 16.22 -18.52
C GLN A 340 14.28 15.04 -19.48
N GLU A 341 14.34 15.30 -20.79
CA GLU A 341 14.09 14.28 -21.83
C GLU A 341 15.05 13.08 -21.73
N ASN A 342 16.34 13.33 -21.45
CA ASN A 342 17.36 12.30 -21.25
C ASN A 342 17.10 11.41 -20.03
N VAL A 343 16.29 11.88 -19.06
CA VAL A 343 15.83 11.11 -17.91
C VAL A 343 14.51 10.40 -18.26
N GLY A 344 13.56 11.12 -18.84
CA GLY A 344 12.23 10.62 -19.20
C GLY A 344 12.27 9.41 -20.14
N LYS A 345 13.27 9.32 -21.03
CA LYS A 345 13.47 8.15 -21.90
C LYS A 345 13.71 6.83 -21.13
N HIS A 346 14.12 6.88 -19.86
CA HIS A 346 14.30 5.68 -19.02
C HIS A 346 13.00 5.18 -18.38
N PHE A 347 11.90 5.93 -18.52
CA PHE A 347 10.63 5.59 -17.91
C PHE A 347 9.57 5.21 -18.94
N ALA A 348 8.55 4.52 -18.45
CA ALA A 348 7.29 4.22 -19.11
C ALA A 348 6.18 4.18 -18.05
N PHE A 349 5.22 5.11 -18.10
CA PHE A 349 4.01 5.06 -17.27
C PHE A 349 2.92 4.26 -18.00
N ALA A 350 1.66 4.29 -17.56
CA ALA A 350 0.62 3.42 -18.11
C ALA A 350 0.42 3.56 -19.62
N LEU A 351 0.37 4.79 -20.16
CA LEU A 351 0.23 5.00 -21.62
C LEU A 351 1.47 4.57 -22.40
N GLU A 352 2.66 4.82 -21.88
CA GLU A 352 3.90 4.38 -22.53
C GLU A 352 4.02 2.85 -22.49
N LYS A 353 3.53 2.18 -21.43
CA LYS A 353 3.45 0.71 -21.36
C LYS A 353 2.52 0.10 -22.39
N LEU A 354 1.48 0.82 -22.84
CA LEU A 354 0.67 0.38 -23.98
C LEU A 354 1.48 0.38 -25.28
N GLN A 355 2.37 1.37 -25.44
CA GLN A 355 3.30 1.44 -26.57
C GLN A 355 4.32 0.31 -26.49
N GLU A 356 4.88 0.03 -25.30
CA GLU A 356 5.81 -1.10 -25.09
C GLU A 356 5.19 -2.43 -25.55
N LEU A 357 3.92 -2.69 -25.22
CA LEU A 357 3.23 -3.91 -25.64
C LEU A 357 3.13 -4.04 -27.16
N GLU A 358 2.75 -2.97 -27.86
CA GLU A 358 2.63 -2.99 -29.32
C GLU A 358 4.00 -3.08 -30.02
N GLU A 359 5.01 -2.39 -29.50
CA GLU A 359 6.38 -2.46 -30.00
C GLU A 359 6.98 -3.85 -29.82
N LEU A 360 6.82 -4.47 -28.64
CA LEU A 360 7.24 -5.85 -28.38
C LEU A 360 6.51 -6.84 -29.29
N LYS A 361 5.20 -6.67 -29.53
CA LYS A 361 4.44 -7.49 -30.47
C LYS A 361 4.99 -7.38 -31.89
N ALA A 362 5.26 -6.16 -32.36
CA ALA A 362 5.82 -5.92 -33.69
C ALA A 362 7.21 -6.56 -33.85
N LEU A 363 8.09 -6.39 -32.85
CA LEU A 363 9.43 -6.96 -32.85
C LEU A 363 9.41 -8.49 -32.80
N ALA A 364 8.57 -9.09 -31.96
CA ALA A 364 8.40 -10.55 -31.87
C ALA A 364 7.81 -11.18 -33.16
N GLU A 365 7.19 -10.38 -34.02
CA GLU A 365 6.72 -10.78 -35.36
C GLU A 365 7.77 -10.56 -36.46
N GLY A 366 9.00 -10.18 -36.09
CA GLY A 366 10.11 -9.97 -37.03
C GLY A 366 10.02 -8.68 -37.85
N LYS A 367 9.23 -7.68 -37.41
CA LYS A 367 9.20 -6.37 -38.07
C LYS A 367 10.47 -5.60 -37.71
N GLU A 368 11.28 -5.28 -38.72
CA GLU A 368 12.44 -4.41 -38.53
C GLU A 368 11.99 -3.03 -38.04
N SER A 369 12.62 -2.56 -36.96
CA SER A 369 12.40 -1.23 -36.40
C SER A 369 13.66 -0.69 -35.73
N ASP A 370 13.91 0.60 -35.90
CA ASP A 370 14.94 1.33 -35.15
C ASP A 370 14.66 1.33 -33.63
N THR A 371 13.41 1.08 -33.23
CA THR A 371 12.98 1.02 -31.83
C THR A 371 13.83 0.07 -30.98
N LEU A 372 14.15 -1.15 -31.46
CA LEU A 372 14.97 -2.09 -30.70
C LEU A 372 16.41 -1.58 -30.53
N GLN A 373 16.95 -0.92 -31.56
CA GLN A 373 18.30 -0.35 -31.51
C GLN A 373 18.36 0.84 -30.55
N GLU A 374 17.31 1.67 -30.49
CA GLU A 374 17.18 2.77 -29.54
C GLU A 374 17.02 2.26 -28.10
N ASN A 375 16.15 1.29 -27.86
CA ASN A 375 16.00 0.63 -26.57
C ASN A 375 17.33 0.00 -26.12
N THR A 376 18.01 -0.73 -27.01
CA THR A 376 19.33 -1.32 -26.70
C THR A 376 20.38 -0.26 -26.38
N ARG A 377 20.40 0.86 -27.12
CA ARG A 377 21.28 2.00 -26.80
C ARG A 377 20.98 2.61 -25.43
N LEU A 378 19.72 2.66 -25.03
CA LEU A 378 19.32 3.17 -23.71
C LEU A 378 19.90 2.34 -22.55
N PHE A 379 19.93 1.01 -22.68
CA PHE A 379 20.43 0.11 -21.64
C PHE A 379 21.95 -0.12 -21.68
N THR A 380 22.59 0.14 -22.82
CA THR A 380 24.07 0.02 -22.95
C THR A 380 24.81 1.30 -22.60
N GLN A 381 24.14 2.46 -22.62
CA GLN A 381 24.72 3.72 -22.17
C GLN A 381 24.82 3.77 -20.64
N THR A 382 25.97 4.23 -20.14
CA THR A 382 26.13 4.49 -18.70
C THR A 382 25.20 5.63 -18.29
N ARG A 383 24.34 5.36 -17.31
CA ARG A 383 23.53 6.38 -16.66
C ARG A 383 24.38 7.10 -15.62
N ASP A 384 24.33 8.43 -15.61
CA ASP A 384 25.02 9.25 -14.60
C ASP A 384 24.25 9.19 -13.26
N CYS A 385 24.52 8.14 -12.49
CA CYS A 385 23.75 7.78 -11.31
C CYS A 385 24.59 7.16 -10.17
N GLY A 386 25.92 7.10 -10.32
CA GLY A 386 26.83 6.49 -9.33
C GLY A 386 27.58 7.53 -8.50
N ASP A 387 27.75 7.27 -7.21
CA ASP A 387 28.58 8.06 -6.29
C ASP A 387 29.63 7.14 -5.62
N PRO A 388 30.91 7.23 -6.01
CA PRO A 388 31.97 6.38 -5.45
C PRO A 388 32.12 6.51 -3.92
N ALA A 389 31.78 7.66 -3.33
CA ALA A 389 31.86 7.84 -1.89
C ALA A 389 30.74 7.05 -1.17
N VAL A 390 29.54 7.02 -1.74
CA VAL A 390 28.42 6.22 -1.24
C VAL A 390 28.73 4.74 -1.36
N GLN A 391 29.20 4.30 -2.53
CA GLN A 391 29.57 2.89 -2.78
C GLN A 391 30.64 2.41 -1.81
N LYS A 392 31.69 3.24 -1.60
CA LYS A 392 32.72 2.95 -0.60
C LYS A 392 32.12 2.83 0.81
N ARG A 393 31.29 3.77 1.22
CA ARG A 393 30.68 3.78 2.55
C ARG A 393 29.80 2.55 2.79
N VAL A 394 29.04 2.10 1.80
CA VAL A 394 28.25 0.86 1.86
C VAL A 394 29.17 -0.35 2.00
N SER A 395 30.29 -0.39 1.26
CA SER A 395 31.25 -1.51 1.34
C SER A 395 31.99 -1.61 2.69
N GLU A 396 32.01 -0.53 3.48
CA GLU A 396 32.69 -0.45 4.77
C GLU A 396 31.78 -0.79 5.97
N ILE A 397 30.49 -1.08 5.75
CA ILE A 397 29.54 -1.47 6.81
C ILE A 397 29.99 -2.79 7.47
N LYS A 398 30.03 -2.82 8.80
CA LYS A 398 30.44 -3.98 9.62
C LYS A 398 29.28 -4.56 10.42
N GLU A 399 29.46 -5.76 10.97
CA GLU A 399 28.45 -6.40 11.84
C GLU A 399 28.15 -5.56 13.09
N GLU A 400 29.16 -4.89 13.65
CA GLU A 400 28.99 -4.00 14.80
C GLU A 400 28.05 -2.80 14.50
N ASP A 401 27.99 -2.33 13.25
CA ASP A 401 27.20 -1.15 12.88
C ASP A 401 25.69 -1.37 12.99
N PHE A 402 25.25 -2.63 13.08
CA PHE A 402 23.86 -3.04 13.24
C PHE A 402 23.48 -3.27 14.70
N THR A 403 24.38 -3.13 15.66
CA THR A 403 24.10 -3.49 17.07
C THR A 403 24.20 -2.28 17.97
N ARG A 404 23.09 -1.94 18.63
CA ARG A 404 23.04 -0.89 19.62
C ARG A 404 23.55 -1.40 20.98
N LEU A 405 24.33 -0.58 21.68
CA LEU A 405 24.90 -0.91 22.99
C LEU A 405 24.45 0.10 24.07
N PRO A 406 24.24 -0.35 25.33
CA PRO A 406 24.22 -1.74 25.78
C PRO A 406 22.98 -2.50 25.26
N ALA A 407 22.79 -3.74 25.69
CA ALA A 407 21.62 -4.55 25.34
C ALA A 407 20.31 -3.89 25.80
N PHE A 408 19.20 -4.25 25.13
CA PHE A 408 17.88 -3.65 25.32
C PHE A 408 17.47 -3.49 26.80
N GLU A 409 17.62 -4.54 27.61
CA GLU A 409 17.17 -4.56 29.02
C GLU A 409 17.96 -3.59 29.92
N GLU A 410 19.19 -3.25 29.53
CA GLU A 410 19.98 -2.22 30.23
C GLU A 410 19.58 -0.83 29.76
N ARG A 411 19.37 -0.64 28.45
CA ARG A 411 18.87 0.62 27.89
C ARG A 411 17.50 0.98 28.44
N GLU A 412 16.59 0.02 28.53
CA GLU A 412 15.24 0.20 29.08
C GLU A 412 15.31 0.80 30.50
N LYS A 413 16.22 0.31 31.35
CA LYS A 413 16.41 0.83 32.71
C LYS A 413 16.96 2.26 32.70
N ILE A 414 17.99 2.51 31.89
CA ILE A 414 18.60 3.85 31.74
C ILE A 414 17.54 4.86 31.27
N GLN A 415 16.69 4.48 30.31
CA GLN A 415 15.64 5.32 29.77
C GLN A 415 14.51 5.56 30.78
N LYS A 416 14.08 4.52 31.50
CA LYS A 416 13.07 4.66 32.57
C LYS A 416 13.53 5.63 33.66
N GLU A 417 14.81 5.56 34.07
CA GLU A 417 15.39 6.51 35.02
C GLU A 417 15.46 7.93 34.44
N ARG A 418 15.99 8.08 33.21
CA ARG A 418 16.14 9.38 32.54
C ARG A 418 14.82 10.11 32.36
N PHE A 419 13.81 9.43 31.83
CA PHE A 419 12.55 10.07 31.45
C PHE A 419 11.54 10.11 32.59
N SER A 420 11.61 9.18 33.54
CA SER A 420 10.68 9.11 34.67
C SER A 420 9.21 9.22 34.24
N LEU A 421 8.85 8.58 33.12
CA LEU A 421 7.51 8.61 32.56
C LEU A 421 6.51 7.91 33.50
N PRO A 422 5.26 8.39 33.59
CA PRO A 422 4.23 7.68 34.34
C PRO A 422 3.87 6.35 33.67
N LEU A 423 3.20 5.46 34.40
CA LEU A 423 2.52 4.32 33.79
C LEU A 423 1.52 4.80 32.74
N PHE A 424 1.27 3.99 31.71
CA PHE A 424 0.43 4.37 30.56
C PHE A 424 0.86 5.70 29.92
N PRO A 425 2.15 5.92 29.58
CA PRO A 425 2.59 7.19 29.01
C PRO A 425 1.82 7.49 27.72
N THR A 426 1.35 8.73 27.61
CA THR A 426 0.53 9.20 26.51
C THR A 426 1.38 9.95 25.49
N THR A 427 1.19 9.63 24.22
CA THR A 427 1.87 10.31 23.12
C THR A 427 0.99 10.31 21.87
N THR A 428 1.47 10.97 20.82
CA THR A 428 0.89 10.84 19.48
C THR A 428 1.97 10.37 18.50
N ILE A 429 1.55 10.04 17.28
CA ILE A 429 2.42 9.39 16.30
C ILE A 429 3.35 10.38 15.58
N GLY A 430 2.94 11.63 15.37
CA GLY A 430 3.76 12.62 14.65
C GLY A 430 2.94 13.78 14.10
N SER A 431 2.36 13.61 12.92
CA SER A 431 1.64 14.67 12.23
C SER A 431 0.38 15.16 12.96
N PHE A 432 0.13 16.47 12.90
CA PHE A 432 -1.11 17.13 13.33
C PHE A 432 -1.93 17.62 12.13
N PRO A 433 -3.20 18.04 12.32
CA PRO A 433 -4.10 18.49 11.26
C PRO A 433 -3.45 19.45 10.26
N GLN A 434 -3.41 19.04 8.98
CA GLN A 434 -2.89 19.87 7.88
C GLN A 434 -4.00 20.78 7.36
N THR A 435 -4.17 21.92 8.04
CA THR A 435 -5.21 22.92 7.79
C THR A 435 -5.02 23.64 6.45
N ALA A 436 -6.07 24.34 5.99
CA ALA A 436 -6.08 25.01 4.69
C ALA A 436 -4.96 26.07 4.56
N ASP A 437 -4.67 26.81 5.63
CA ASP A 437 -3.59 27.79 5.69
C ASP A 437 -2.20 27.13 5.61
N VAL A 438 -1.98 25.96 6.23
CA VAL A 438 -0.72 25.20 6.10
C VAL A 438 -0.50 24.77 4.65
N LYS A 439 -1.53 24.22 4.01
CA LYS A 439 -1.47 23.80 2.60
C LYS A 439 -1.26 24.99 1.65
N ALA A 440 -1.96 26.09 1.88
CA ALA A 440 -1.82 27.32 1.10
C ALA A 440 -0.42 27.92 1.24
N THR A 441 0.11 28.00 2.45
CA THR A 441 1.45 28.54 2.74
C THR A 441 2.55 27.70 2.09
N ARG A 442 2.46 26.36 2.18
CA ARG A 442 3.38 25.46 1.46
C ARG A 442 3.31 25.64 -0.06
N THR A 443 2.10 25.84 -0.60
CA THR A 443 1.90 26.08 -2.03
C THR A 443 2.53 27.40 -2.46
N ALA A 444 2.31 28.48 -1.70
CA ALA A 444 2.89 29.78 -1.95
C ALA A 444 4.43 29.73 -1.91
N TYR A 445 5.00 29.03 -0.92
CA TYR A 445 6.45 28.81 -0.85
C TYR A 445 7.01 28.05 -2.06
N ARG A 446 6.36 26.93 -2.44
CA ARG A 446 6.76 26.14 -3.64
C ARG A 446 6.65 26.95 -4.94
N LYS A 447 5.73 27.91 -5.01
CA LYS A 447 5.58 28.85 -6.14
C LYS A 447 6.49 30.08 -6.04
N LYS A 448 7.29 30.21 -4.99
CA LYS A 448 8.15 31.37 -4.70
C LYS A 448 7.35 32.68 -4.53
N GLU A 449 6.11 32.58 -4.09
CA GLU A 449 5.23 33.73 -3.78
C GLU A 449 5.52 34.32 -2.39
N ILE A 450 6.14 33.54 -1.50
CA ILE A 450 6.67 33.97 -0.20
C ILE A 450 8.13 33.54 -0.04
N SER A 451 8.87 34.25 0.80
CA SER A 451 10.27 33.95 1.14
C SER A 451 10.40 32.70 2.02
N GLU A 452 11.62 32.16 2.10
CA GLU A 452 11.94 31.05 3.02
C GLU A 452 11.78 31.50 4.48
N GLU A 453 12.15 32.74 4.80
CA GLU A 453 12.01 33.33 6.13
C GLU A 453 10.54 33.39 6.57
N GLU A 454 9.64 33.82 5.69
CA GLU A 454 8.19 33.83 5.94
C GLU A 454 7.63 32.42 6.14
N TYR A 455 8.06 31.47 5.30
CA TYR A 455 7.65 30.06 5.41
C TYR A 455 8.11 29.45 6.75
N VAL A 456 9.36 29.70 7.12
CA VAL A 456 9.93 29.24 8.39
C VAL A 456 9.23 29.87 9.59
N ALA A 457 8.97 31.18 9.55
CA ALA A 457 8.23 31.86 10.61
C ALA A 457 6.82 31.29 10.79
N PHE A 458 6.10 31.03 9.70
CA PHE A 458 4.77 30.42 9.74
C PHE A 458 4.80 29.02 10.38
N ASN A 459 5.71 28.15 9.92
CA ASN A 459 5.80 26.79 10.47
C ASN A 459 6.21 26.81 11.94
N ARG A 460 7.14 27.68 12.36
CA ARG A 460 7.50 27.85 13.77
C ARG A 460 6.31 28.30 14.63
N LYS A 461 5.45 29.16 14.10
CA LYS A 461 4.20 29.53 14.78
C LYS A 461 3.27 28.32 14.93
N LYS A 462 3.07 27.53 13.88
CA LYS A 462 2.25 26.31 13.94
C LYS A 462 2.80 25.27 14.91
N ILE A 463 4.11 25.07 14.93
CA ILE A 463 4.78 24.21 15.91
C ILE A 463 4.51 24.71 17.32
N ALA A 464 4.62 26.01 17.59
CA ALA A 464 4.34 26.56 18.92
C ALA A 464 2.88 26.39 19.35
N GLU A 465 1.92 26.61 18.45
CA GLU A 465 0.50 26.34 18.69
C GLU A 465 0.25 24.85 19.00
N CYS A 466 0.93 23.95 18.29
CA CYS A 466 0.82 22.50 18.48
C CYS A 466 1.43 22.05 19.82
N VAL A 467 2.60 22.56 20.20
CA VAL A 467 3.23 22.26 21.49
C VAL A 467 2.34 22.74 22.63
N ALA A 468 1.87 23.99 22.59
CA ALA A 468 0.99 24.55 23.63
C ALA A 468 -0.31 23.75 23.79
N LEU A 469 -0.93 23.31 22.68
CA LEU A 469 -2.12 22.47 22.72
C LEU A 469 -1.85 21.12 23.39
N GLN A 470 -0.74 20.47 23.07
CA GLN A 470 -0.41 19.17 23.65
C GLN A 470 -0.08 19.28 25.15
N GLU A 471 0.55 20.38 25.58
CA GLU A 471 0.75 20.70 27.00
C GLU A 471 -0.59 20.94 27.71
N GLU A 472 -1.51 21.69 27.10
CA GLU A 472 -2.87 21.91 27.62
C GLU A 472 -3.62 20.58 27.81
N ILE A 473 -3.55 19.68 26.83
CA ILE A 473 -4.16 18.35 26.89
C ILE A 473 -3.50 17.50 27.98
N GLY A 474 -2.20 17.70 28.21
CA GLY A 474 -1.42 16.98 29.22
C GLY A 474 -0.78 15.69 28.71
N LEU A 475 -0.38 15.64 27.42
CA LEU A 475 0.39 14.51 26.84
C LEU A 475 1.77 14.39 27.49
N ASP A 476 2.34 13.19 27.61
CA ASP A 476 3.62 12.96 28.31
C ASP A 476 4.83 13.11 27.39
N VAL A 477 4.75 12.61 26.15
CA VAL A 477 5.79 12.73 25.12
C VAL A 477 5.20 13.41 23.88
N LEU A 478 5.85 14.49 23.43
CA LEU A 478 5.31 15.44 22.46
C LEU A 478 5.87 15.24 21.05
N VAL A 479 5.15 15.77 20.06
CA VAL A 479 5.56 15.85 18.66
C VAL A 479 5.43 17.29 18.15
N HIS A 480 6.14 17.66 17.08
CA HIS A 480 6.07 19.02 16.53
C HIS A 480 4.97 19.22 15.48
N GLY A 481 4.33 18.13 15.03
CA GLY A 481 3.16 18.19 14.14
C GLY A 481 3.44 18.25 12.64
N GLU A 482 4.70 18.20 12.20
CA GLU A 482 5.12 18.01 10.80
C GLU A 482 4.51 19.01 9.78
N TYR A 483 4.32 20.27 10.16
CA TYR A 483 3.74 21.31 9.30
C TYR A 483 4.59 21.62 8.06
N GLU A 484 5.90 21.40 8.15
CA GLU A 484 6.84 21.53 7.04
C GLU A 484 6.68 20.41 5.99
N ARG A 485 6.12 19.25 6.37
CA ARG A 485 6.12 18.05 5.53
C ARG A 485 4.84 17.89 4.75
N ASN A 486 4.97 17.68 3.44
CA ASN A 486 3.83 17.32 2.59
C ASN A 486 3.51 15.84 2.60
N ASP A 487 4.53 14.99 2.69
CA ASP A 487 4.43 13.54 2.67
C ASP A 487 5.71 12.98 3.30
N MET A 488 5.59 11.84 3.98
CA MET A 488 6.69 11.28 4.77
C MET A 488 7.78 10.63 3.93
N VAL A 489 7.62 10.47 2.62
CA VAL A 489 8.70 10.00 1.74
C VAL A 489 9.12 11.10 0.76
N GLU A 490 8.18 11.90 0.24
CA GLU A 490 8.52 13.06 -0.60
C GLU A 490 9.46 14.04 0.14
N TYR A 491 9.20 14.33 1.43
CA TYR A 491 10.03 15.26 2.21
C TYR A 491 11.49 14.79 2.33
N PHE A 492 11.72 13.52 2.65
CA PHE A 492 13.09 13.00 2.78
C PHE A 492 13.77 12.91 1.42
N GLY A 493 13.07 12.41 0.41
CA GLY A 493 13.62 12.37 -0.94
C GLY A 493 14.04 13.77 -1.42
N GLU A 494 13.26 14.83 -1.16
CA GLU A 494 13.60 16.22 -1.54
C GLU A 494 14.90 16.71 -0.88
N ASN A 495 15.34 16.05 0.20
CA ASN A 495 16.56 16.36 0.95
C ASN A 495 17.69 15.33 0.75
N LEU A 496 17.49 14.32 -0.09
CA LEU A 496 18.47 13.27 -0.40
C LEU A 496 18.93 13.40 -1.86
N LYS A 497 20.23 13.20 -2.09
CA LYS A 497 20.73 12.94 -3.44
C LYS A 497 20.20 11.62 -3.96
N GLY A 498 20.23 11.50 -5.29
CA GLY A 498 19.82 10.27 -5.97
C GLY A 498 18.31 10.17 -6.17
N TYR A 499 17.50 11.16 -5.77
CA TYR A 499 16.06 11.19 -5.99
C TYR A 499 15.65 12.15 -7.12
N LEU A 500 14.58 11.77 -7.82
CA LEU A 500 13.83 12.61 -8.75
C LEU A 500 12.37 12.73 -8.31
N PHE A 501 11.74 13.84 -8.70
CA PHE A 501 10.37 14.16 -8.37
C PHE A 501 9.56 14.46 -9.62
N THR A 502 8.31 14.04 -9.58
CA THR A 502 7.32 14.23 -10.63
C THR A 502 6.34 15.33 -10.23
N GLU A 503 5.57 15.84 -11.19
CA GLU A 503 4.53 16.84 -11.02
C GLU A 503 3.15 16.18 -10.92
N LYS A 504 2.88 15.17 -11.75
CA LYS A 504 1.55 14.60 -11.97
C LYS A 504 1.53 13.06 -11.98
N ALA A 505 2.63 12.41 -11.60
CA ALA A 505 2.74 10.96 -11.54
C ALA A 505 2.02 10.35 -10.32
N TRP A 506 0.70 10.54 -10.24
CA TRP A 506 -0.14 10.05 -9.15
C TRP A 506 -0.49 8.57 -9.31
N VAL A 507 -0.47 7.83 -8.21
CA VAL A 507 -0.89 6.43 -8.09
C VAL A 507 -1.92 6.30 -6.97
N GLN A 508 -2.98 5.52 -7.18
CA GLN A 508 -4.00 5.30 -6.14
C GLN A 508 -3.42 4.45 -5.01
N SER A 509 -3.62 4.89 -3.76
CA SER A 509 -3.25 4.09 -2.58
C SER A 509 -4.49 3.50 -1.91
N TYR A 510 -5.53 4.29 -1.66
CA TYR A 510 -6.84 3.77 -1.22
C TYR A 510 -7.94 4.81 -1.46
N GLY A 511 -9.13 4.35 -1.84
CA GLY A 511 -10.28 5.24 -2.11
C GLY A 511 -9.89 6.43 -2.98
N THR A 512 -10.10 7.65 -2.50
CA THR A 512 -9.73 8.89 -3.21
C THR A 512 -8.31 9.40 -2.90
N ARG A 513 -7.54 8.71 -2.05
CA ARG A 513 -6.16 9.10 -1.72
C ARG A 513 -5.21 8.54 -2.77
N CYS A 514 -4.48 9.46 -3.40
CA CYS A 514 -3.37 9.14 -4.29
C CYS A 514 -2.05 9.53 -3.63
N VAL A 515 -1.00 8.80 -3.93
CA VAL A 515 0.39 9.13 -3.61
C VAL A 515 1.12 9.52 -4.89
N LYS A 516 2.23 10.23 -4.76
CA LYS A 516 3.11 10.58 -5.88
C LYS A 516 4.51 10.12 -5.50
N PRO A 517 4.83 8.83 -5.72
CA PRO A 517 6.09 8.24 -5.27
C PRO A 517 7.28 8.99 -5.86
N PRO A 518 8.32 9.32 -5.06
CA PRO A 518 9.60 9.74 -5.59
C PRO A 518 10.23 8.63 -6.44
N ILE A 519 11.19 8.99 -7.29
CA ILE A 519 11.93 8.02 -8.12
C ILE A 519 13.35 7.97 -7.62
N ILE A 520 13.84 6.78 -7.25
CA ILE A 520 15.27 6.59 -7.00
C ILE A 520 15.95 6.55 -8.36
N TRP A 521 16.83 7.50 -8.62
CA TRP A 521 17.58 7.65 -9.87
C TRP A 521 19.06 7.30 -9.72
N GLY A 522 19.65 7.71 -8.60
CA GLY A 522 21.09 7.65 -8.33
C GLY A 522 21.43 7.05 -6.97
N ASP A 523 22.73 6.93 -6.68
CA ASP A 523 23.23 6.57 -5.36
C ASP A 523 22.81 7.64 -4.34
N ILE A 524 22.39 7.18 -3.16
CA ILE A 524 21.65 8.00 -2.19
C ILE A 524 22.57 8.49 -1.09
N SER A 525 22.55 9.80 -0.84
CA SER A 525 23.29 10.43 0.27
C SER A 525 22.60 11.67 0.81
N ARG A 526 22.87 11.99 2.08
CA ARG A 526 22.40 13.21 2.74
C ARG A 526 23.48 14.31 2.65
N GLU A 527 23.15 15.47 2.09
CA GLU A 527 24.08 16.62 2.06
C GLU A 527 24.06 17.46 3.33
N LYS A 528 22.88 17.65 3.91
CA LYS A 528 22.64 18.54 5.05
C LYS A 528 21.59 17.96 5.98
N ALA A 529 21.56 18.46 7.23
CA ALA A 529 20.51 18.12 8.17
C ALA A 529 19.12 18.45 7.62
N MET A 530 18.19 17.51 7.78
CA MET A 530 16.88 17.54 7.12
C MET A 530 15.76 18.04 8.04
N THR A 531 15.80 17.66 9.31
CA THR A 531 14.72 17.81 10.29
C THR A 531 15.17 18.46 11.59
N VAL A 532 16.48 18.45 11.88
CA VAL A 532 17.07 18.95 13.13
C VAL A 532 16.54 20.33 13.53
N ALA A 533 16.52 21.29 12.60
CA ALA A 533 16.13 22.67 12.92
C ALA A 533 14.69 22.78 13.46
N TRP A 534 13.76 21.96 12.97
CA TRP A 534 12.38 21.94 13.42
C TRP A 534 12.25 21.28 14.79
N SER A 535 12.88 20.12 14.96
CA SER A 535 12.83 19.37 16.22
C SER A 535 13.51 20.14 17.36
N VAL A 536 14.64 20.79 17.11
CA VAL A 536 15.34 21.61 18.11
C VAL A 536 14.49 22.81 18.53
N TYR A 537 13.87 23.50 17.57
CA TYR A 537 12.95 24.58 17.89
C TYR A 537 11.76 24.07 18.70
N ALA A 538 11.15 22.94 18.33
CA ALA A 538 10.04 22.35 19.05
C ALA A 538 10.41 21.96 20.50
N GLN A 539 11.57 21.31 20.70
CA GLN A 539 12.06 20.96 22.04
C GLN A 539 12.35 22.20 22.87
N SER A 540 12.77 23.32 22.27
CA SER A 540 13.04 24.56 23.02
C SER A 540 11.80 25.23 23.62
N LEU A 541 10.60 24.78 23.25
CA LEU A 541 9.32 25.35 23.70
C LEU A 541 8.70 24.61 24.89
N THR A 542 9.32 23.51 25.36
CA THR A 542 8.73 22.63 26.38
C THR A 542 9.81 21.85 27.12
N ASP A 543 9.57 21.57 28.40
CA ASP A 543 10.42 20.70 29.21
C ASP A 543 10.12 19.21 29.01
N LYS A 544 9.01 18.87 28.35
CA LYS A 544 8.65 17.48 28.05
C LYS A 544 9.52 16.93 26.91
N PRO A 545 9.77 15.60 26.86
CA PRO A 545 10.49 14.99 25.76
C PRO A 545 9.78 15.24 24.41
N MET A 546 10.51 15.80 23.44
CA MET A 546 10.06 16.00 22.07
C MET A 546 10.59 14.89 21.17
N LYS A 547 9.73 14.32 20.33
CA LYS A 547 10.14 13.34 19.30
C LYS A 547 10.80 14.02 18.10
N GLY A 548 11.99 13.55 17.74
CA GLY A 548 12.54 13.70 16.39
C GLY A 548 11.83 12.72 15.45
N MET A 549 11.32 13.18 14.32
CA MET A 549 10.48 12.36 13.43
C MET A 549 11.21 12.06 12.13
N LEU A 550 11.45 10.78 11.84
CA LEU A 550 12.11 10.29 10.63
C LEU A 550 11.28 9.18 9.98
N THR A 551 11.49 8.99 8.68
CA THR A 551 10.98 7.82 7.97
C THR A 551 12.12 6.85 7.74
N GLY A 552 11.86 5.57 8.01
CA GLY A 552 12.85 4.52 7.92
C GLY A 552 13.25 4.18 6.48
N PRO A 553 14.43 3.56 6.30
CA PRO A 553 14.99 3.28 4.99
C PRO A 553 14.15 2.33 4.15
N VAL A 554 13.49 1.35 4.78
CA VAL A 554 12.66 0.38 4.05
C VAL A 554 11.40 1.05 3.52
N THR A 555 10.82 1.98 4.28
CA THR A 555 9.66 2.77 3.87
C THR A 555 10.01 3.78 2.79
N ILE A 556 11.11 4.52 2.94
CA ILE A 556 11.60 5.43 1.90
C ILE A 556 11.84 4.67 0.59
N LEU A 557 12.40 3.45 0.65
CA LEU A 557 12.59 2.59 -0.51
C LEU A 557 11.25 2.12 -1.11
N ASN A 558 10.38 1.52 -0.30
CA ASN A 558 9.17 0.84 -0.77
C ASN A 558 8.09 1.80 -1.29
N TRP A 559 8.05 3.03 -0.81
CA TRP A 559 7.14 4.09 -1.28
C TRP A 559 7.77 5.02 -2.31
N SER A 560 8.94 4.65 -2.81
CA SER A 560 9.54 5.22 -4.02
C SER A 560 9.47 4.21 -5.15
N PHE A 561 9.63 4.65 -6.39
CA PHE A 561 9.96 3.76 -7.49
C PHE A 561 11.45 3.41 -7.42
N PRO A 562 11.83 2.18 -7.02
CA PRO A 562 13.23 1.81 -6.86
C PRO A 562 13.87 1.62 -8.22
N ARG A 563 15.19 1.81 -8.30
CA ARG A 563 15.98 1.43 -9.47
C ARG A 563 16.01 -0.08 -9.66
N GLU A 564 16.20 -0.51 -10.89
CA GLU A 564 16.26 -1.93 -11.26
C GLU A 564 17.69 -2.44 -11.58
N ASP A 565 18.69 -1.55 -11.55
CA ASP A 565 20.08 -1.89 -11.88
C ASP A 565 20.95 -2.26 -10.65
N ILE A 566 20.44 -2.05 -9.43
CA ILE A 566 21.05 -2.51 -8.18
C ILE A 566 20.01 -3.23 -7.32
N SER A 567 20.47 -3.97 -6.31
CA SER A 567 19.57 -4.69 -5.40
C SER A 567 18.78 -3.74 -4.48
N LEU A 568 17.61 -4.18 -4.02
CA LEU A 568 16.84 -3.48 -2.99
C LEU A 568 17.63 -3.33 -1.68
N LYS A 569 18.39 -4.37 -1.30
CA LYS A 569 19.30 -4.35 -0.14
C LYS A 569 20.31 -3.21 -0.23
N GLU A 570 20.96 -3.07 -1.38
CA GLU A 570 21.97 -2.02 -1.58
C GLU A 570 21.34 -0.63 -1.49
N SER A 571 20.19 -0.42 -2.15
CA SER A 571 19.43 0.83 -2.05
C SER A 571 19.04 1.15 -0.60
N ALA A 572 18.53 0.15 0.14
CA ALA A 572 18.13 0.31 1.54
C ALA A 572 19.31 0.70 2.45
N TYR A 573 20.51 0.14 2.22
CA TYR A 573 21.70 0.47 3.01
C TYR A 573 22.22 1.88 2.72
N GLN A 574 22.15 2.35 1.48
CA GLN A 574 22.45 3.74 1.15
C GLN A 574 21.51 4.71 1.90
N ILE A 575 20.19 4.44 1.87
CA ILE A 575 19.20 5.23 2.60
C ILE A 575 19.46 5.14 4.11
N ALA A 576 19.71 3.95 4.64
CA ALA A 576 19.93 3.75 6.07
C ALA A 576 21.12 4.55 6.60
N LEU A 577 22.24 4.62 5.85
CA LEU A 577 23.38 5.45 6.20
C LEU A 577 23.04 6.95 6.18
N ALA A 578 22.25 7.40 5.22
CA ALA A 578 21.80 8.78 5.12
C ALA A 578 20.88 9.17 6.30
N ILE A 579 19.95 8.29 6.69
CA ILE A 579 19.06 8.51 7.85
C ILE A 579 19.83 8.35 9.17
N ARG A 580 20.83 7.46 9.24
CA ARG A 580 21.73 7.33 10.42
C ARG A 580 22.40 8.66 10.75
N ASP A 581 22.88 9.38 9.74
CA ASP A 581 23.50 10.69 9.96
C ASP A 581 22.50 11.71 10.54
N GLU A 582 21.24 11.64 10.14
CA GLU A 582 20.17 12.49 10.68
C GLU A 582 19.82 12.12 12.13
N VAL A 583 19.76 10.83 12.47
CA VAL A 583 19.55 10.37 13.86
C VAL A 583 20.66 10.89 14.77
N LEU A 584 21.92 10.76 14.35
CA LEU A 584 23.06 11.21 15.14
C LEU A 584 23.08 12.73 15.29
N ASP A 585 22.66 13.48 14.28
CA ASP A 585 22.54 14.93 14.38
C ASP A 585 21.37 15.37 15.30
N LEU A 586 20.22 14.68 15.26
CA LEU A 586 19.11 14.92 16.18
C LEU A 586 19.55 14.71 17.64
N GLU A 587 20.21 13.58 17.92
CA GLU A 587 20.72 13.28 19.27
C GLU A 587 21.76 14.33 19.70
N LYS A 588 22.71 14.67 18.84
CA LYS A 588 23.75 15.68 19.10
C LYS A 588 23.16 17.05 19.45
N ASN A 589 21.98 17.38 18.90
CA ASN A 589 21.27 18.63 19.17
C ASN A 589 20.21 18.49 20.28
N GLY A 590 20.32 17.47 21.12
CA GLY A 590 19.55 17.37 22.36
C GLY A 590 18.15 16.79 22.21
N ILE A 591 17.82 16.17 21.08
CA ILE A 591 16.54 15.48 20.90
C ILE A 591 16.61 14.09 21.53
N PRO A 592 15.86 13.82 22.63
CA PRO A 592 16.10 12.64 23.45
C PRO A 592 15.27 11.41 23.03
N VAL A 593 14.21 11.61 22.25
CA VAL A 593 13.37 10.55 21.68
C VAL A 593 13.36 10.72 20.17
N ILE A 594 13.68 9.67 19.42
CA ILE A 594 13.74 9.70 17.95
C ILE A 594 12.88 8.57 17.41
N GLN A 595 11.83 8.94 16.68
CA GLN A 595 10.94 8.01 16.01
C GLN A 595 11.36 7.84 14.55
N VAL A 596 11.59 6.59 14.13
CA VAL A 596 11.93 6.21 12.76
C VAL A 596 10.83 5.29 12.26
N ASP A 597 9.94 5.77 11.41
CA ASP A 597 8.73 5.02 11.03
C ASP A 597 9.00 4.02 9.90
N GLU A 598 8.68 2.74 10.13
CA GLU A 598 8.73 1.67 9.12
C GLU A 598 7.34 1.14 8.74
N ALA A 599 6.48 2.03 8.25
CA ALA A 599 5.11 1.71 7.85
C ALA A 599 5.04 0.73 6.65
N ALA A 600 6.04 0.72 5.78
CA ALA A 600 6.04 -0.13 4.58
C ALA A 600 6.85 -1.43 4.73
N LEU A 601 7.22 -1.83 5.95
CA LEU A 601 8.00 -3.05 6.17
C LEU A 601 7.34 -4.28 5.53
N ARG A 602 6.01 -4.38 5.53
CA ARG A 602 5.33 -5.54 4.91
C ARG A 602 5.12 -5.41 3.41
N GLU A 603 5.18 -4.22 2.83
CA GLU A 603 4.72 -3.97 1.46
C GLU A 603 5.55 -4.65 0.39
N LYS A 604 6.82 -4.96 0.67
CA LYS A 604 7.66 -5.77 -0.21
C LYS A 604 8.07 -7.10 0.39
N LEU A 605 7.45 -7.48 1.50
CA LEU A 605 7.61 -8.82 2.03
C LEU A 605 7.11 -9.82 0.96
N PRO A 606 7.92 -10.81 0.56
CA PRO A 606 7.49 -11.82 -0.39
C PRO A 606 6.18 -12.48 0.08
N LEU A 607 5.30 -12.84 -0.86
CA LEU A 607 4.00 -13.42 -0.53
C LEU A 607 4.11 -14.85 0.00
N ARG A 608 5.26 -15.49 -0.25
CA ARG A 608 5.62 -16.82 0.23
C ARG A 608 6.57 -16.74 1.42
N ARG A 609 6.24 -17.45 2.50
CA ARG A 609 7.01 -17.50 3.76
C ARG A 609 8.42 -18.04 3.56
N SER A 610 8.59 -19.00 2.64
CA SER A 610 9.89 -19.59 2.30
C SER A 610 10.91 -18.55 1.80
N ASP A 611 10.42 -17.43 1.27
CA ASP A 611 11.25 -16.39 0.64
C ASP A 611 11.50 -15.19 1.58
N TRP A 612 10.87 -15.14 2.75
CA TRP A 612 10.90 -13.95 3.62
C TRP A 612 12.28 -13.50 4.04
N TYR A 613 13.08 -14.41 4.58
CA TYR A 613 14.41 -14.06 5.09
C TYR A 613 15.44 -13.97 3.97
N THR A 614 15.41 -14.92 3.02
CA THR A 614 16.35 -14.99 1.91
C THR A 614 16.25 -13.78 0.97
N GLU A 615 15.05 -13.21 0.78
CA GLU A 615 14.83 -12.11 -0.17
C GLU A 615 14.68 -10.74 0.51
N TYR A 616 14.24 -10.67 1.77
CA TYR A 616 13.72 -9.41 2.32
C TYR A 616 14.08 -9.12 3.79
N LEU A 617 13.55 -9.89 4.75
CA LEU A 617 13.65 -9.55 6.17
C LEU A 617 15.09 -9.47 6.68
N ASP A 618 16.00 -10.33 6.18
CA ASP A 618 17.40 -10.32 6.60
C ASP A 618 18.06 -8.95 6.39
N TRP A 619 17.83 -8.32 5.24
CA TRP A 619 18.39 -7.00 4.99
C TRP A 619 17.50 -5.86 5.47
N ALA A 620 16.17 -6.02 5.44
CA ALA A 620 15.24 -4.95 5.82
C ALA A 620 15.37 -4.61 7.32
N ILE A 621 15.39 -5.62 8.18
CA ILE A 621 15.55 -5.43 9.63
C ILE A 621 16.93 -4.85 9.95
N ARG A 622 17.97 -5.31 9.24
CA ARG A 622 19.33 -4.77 9.38
C ARG A 622 19.42 -3.32 8.88
N ALA A 623 18.77 -2.96 7.79
CA ALA A 623 18.73 -1.59 7.30
C ALA A 623 18.13 -0.65 8.35
N PHE A 624 17.03 -1.04 8.99
CA PHE A 624 16.46 -0.28 10.10
C PHE A 624 17.43 -0.17 11.30
N ARG A 625 18.04 -1.28 11.73
CA ARG A 625 19.01 -1.26 12.84
C ARG A 625 20.21 -0.35 12.54
N LEU A 626 20.69 -0.34 11.30
CA LEU A 626 21.80 0.51 10.87
C LEU A 626 21.51 2.00 11.08
N VAL A 627 20.24 2.42 11.02
CA VAL A 627 19.84 3.82 11.27
C VAL A 627 20.12 4.26 12.70
N HIS A 628 19.81 3.41 13.68
CA HIS A 628 19.75 3.84 15.08
C HIS A 628 20.84 3.25 15.98
N SER A 629 21.58 2.23 15.54
CA SER A 629 22.55 1.53 16.37
C SER A 629 23.71 2.40 16.88
N GLY A 630 23.93 3.57 16.27
CA GLY A 630 24.91 4.55 16.75
C GLY A 630 24.41 5.47 17.88
N ALA A 631 23.11 5.44 18.22
CA ALA A 631 22.54 6.28 19.26
C ALA A 631 22.91 5.78 20.67
N LYS A 632 23.16 6.71 21.59
CA LYS A 632 23.52 6.44 22.99
C LYS A 632 22.38 5.75 23.73
N ALA A 633 22.70 4.99 24.78
CA ALA A 633 21.76 4.21 25.59
C ALA A 633 20.56 5.05 26.10
N GLU A 634 20.82 6.30 26.44
CA GLU A 634 19.87 7.24 27.01
C GLU A 634 18.81 7.70 26.01
N THR A 635 19.08 7.63 24.70
CA THR A 635 18.16 8.08 23.64
C THR A 635 17.11 7.01 23.40
N GLN A 636 15.83 7.36 23.34
CA GLN A 636 14.78 6.37 23.10
C GLN A 636 14.45 6.30 21.60
N ILE A 637 14.57 5.12 21.00
CA ILE A 637 14.21 4.88 19.60
C ILE A 637 12.78 4.35 19.52
N HIS A 638 11.92 5.12 18.85
CA HIS A 638 10.54 4.72 18.57
C HIS A 638 10.43 4.26 17.11
N THR A 639 9.47 3.40 16.81
CA THR A 639 8.99 3.18 15.45
C THR A 639 7.48 3.06 15.44
N HIS A 640 6.83 3.59 14.41
CA HIS A 640 5.43 3.34 14.14
C HIS A 640 5.25 2.34 13.00
N MET A 641 4.31 1.43 13.18
CA MET A 641 3.94 0.39 12.22
C MET A 641 2.45 0.47 11.90
N CYS A 642 2.13 0.68 10.63
CA CYS A 642 0.78 1.02 10.17
C CYS A 642 0.30 0.08 9.04
N TYR A 643 -1.02 -0.04 8.87
CA TYR A 643 -1.72 -0.66 7.74
C TYR A 643 -1.31 -2.08 7.33
N SER A 644 -0.80 -2.89 8.25
CA SER A 644 -0.38 -4.27 7.93
C SER A 644 -0.71 -5.22 9.07
N GLU A 645 -1.10 -6.46 8.74
CA GLU A 645 -1.17 -7.50 9.77
C GLU A 645 0.25 -7.95 10.09
N PHE A 646 0.75 -7.60 11.25
CA PHE A 646 2.13 -7.91 11.63
C PHE A 646 2.28 -9.24 12.37
N THR A 647 1.16 -9.95 12.60
CA THR A 647 1.06 -11.18 13.40
C THR A 647 2.08 -12.24 13.00
N ASP A 648 2.30 -12.44 11.70
CA ASP A 648 3.21 -13.49 11.21
C ASP A 648 4.70 -13.12 11.29
N ILE A 649 5.03 -11.85 11.55
CA ILE A 649 6.41 -11.34 11.55
C ILE A 649 6.80 -10.67 12.87
N ILE A 650 6.05 -10.91 13.95
CA ILE A 650 6.35 -10.39 15.30
C ILE A 650 7.80 -10.64 15.73
N PRO A 651 8.40 -11.85 15.54
CA PRO A 651 9.80 -12.07 15.87
C PRO A 651 10.77 -11.17 15.10
N ALA A 652 10.51 -10.90 13.81
CA ALA A 652 11.34 -10.02 13.00
C ALA A 652 11.20 -8.55 13.43
N ILE A 653 9.99 -8.14 13.83
CA ILE A 653 9.74 -6.80 14.37
C ILE A 653 10.48 -6.60 15.69
N ASP A 654 10.46 -7.58 16.59
CA ASP A 654 11.20 -7.47 17.86
C ASP A 654 12.72 -7.40 17.66
N GLN A 655 13.22 -7.99 16.56
CA GLN A 655 14.61 -7.92 16.13
C GLN A 655 15.01 -6.54 15.57
N MET A 656 14.06 -5.63 15.30
CA MET A 656 14.38 -4.25 14.92
C MET A 656 15.10 -3.47 16.03
N ASP A 657 15.01 -3.96 17.27
CA ASP A 657 15.69 -3.41 18.44
C ASP A 657 15.35 -1.94 18.73
N ALA A 658 14.12 -1.54 18.37
CA ALA A 658 13.53 -0.28 18.83
C ALA A 658 13.20 -0.38 20.33
N ASP A 659 13.15 0.77 21.02
CA ASP A 659 12.81 0.80 22.45
C ASP A 659 11.29 0.82 22.67
N VAL A 660 10.54 1.47 21.76
CA VAL A 660 9.06 1.54 21.79
C VAL A 660 8.50 1.34 20.37
N ILE A 661 7.47 0.51 20.22
CA ILE A 661 6.77 0.30 18.95
C ILE A 661 5.28 0.61 19.08
N THR A 662 4.77 1.49 18.23
CA THR A 662 3.33 1.76 18.14
C THR A 662 2.72 1.05 16.94
N PHE A 663 1.55 0.42 17.14
CA PHE A 663 0.84 -0.34 16.11
C PHE A 663 -0.56 0.25 15.88
N GLU A 664 -1.00 0.28 14.62
CA GLU A 664 -2.43 0.40 14.33
C GLU A 664 -3.17 -0.86 14.83
N ALA A 665 -4.23 -0.68 15.63
CA ALA A 665 -4.92 -1.81 16.26
C ALA A 665 -6.44 -1.62 16.42
N SER A 666 -6.96 -0.39 16.41
CA SER A 666 -8.37 -0.15 16.77
C SER A 666 -9.37 -0.66 15.72
N ARG A 667 -8.94 -0.79 14.46
CA ARG A 667 -9.72 -1.34 13.33
C ARG A 667 -9.69 -2.87 13.23
N SER A 668 -8.73 -3.51 13.88
CA SER A 668 -8.47 -4.96 13.76
C SER A 668 -8.83 -5.74 15.03
N ASP A 669 -9.75 -5.21 15.85
CA ASP A 669 -10.21 -5.82 17.10
C ASP A 669 -9.09 -6.26 18.06
N LEU A 670 -7.95 -5.55 18.05
CA LEU A 670 -6.79 -5.81 18.90
C LEU A 670 -6.17 -7.22 18.76
N THR A 671 -6.42 -7.94 17.67
CA THR A 671 -5.90 -9.32 17.44
C THR A 671 -4.38 -9.41 17.49
N ILE A 672 -3.68 -8.32 17.16
CA ILE A 672 -2.22 -8.23 17.24
C ILE A 672 -1.67 -8.52 18.65
N LEU A 673 -2.46 -8.23 19.70
CA LEU A 673 -2.04 -8.41 21.09
C LEU A 673 -1.82 -9.87 21.46
N ASP A 674 -2.62 -10.78 20.90
CA ASP A 674 -2.47 -12.22 21.13
C ASP A 674 -1.12 -12.68 20.58
N SER A 675 -0.78 -12.26 19.36
CA SER A 675 0.52 -12.59 18.76
C SER A 675 1.71 -11.98 19.53
N LEU A 676 1.58 -10.75 20.07
CA LEU A 676 2.62 -10.16 20.92
C LEU A 676 2.84 -10.97 22.20
N GLN A 677 1.74 -11.42 22.84
CA GLN A 677 1.79 -12.24 24.05
C GLN A 677 2.42 -13.61 23.76
N GLU A 678 2.00 -14.29 22.70
CA GLU A 678 2.52 -15.61 22.28
C GLU A 678 4.03 -15.58 22.00
N ASN A 679 4.53 -14.47 21.46
CA ASN A 679 5.95 -14.30 21.11
C ASN A 679 6.79 -13.72 22.25
N ASN A 680 6.24 -13.52 23.45
CA ASN A 680 6.92 -12.90 24.60
C ASN A 680 7.60 -11.56 24.25
N PHE A 681 6.88 -10.71 23.51
CA PHE A 681 7.43 -9.48 22.93
C PHE A 681 8.15 -8.63 23.98
N ARG A 682 9.45 -8.37 23.75
CA ARG A 682 10.30 -7.70 24.77
C ARG A 682 10.11 -6.19 24.76
N THR A 683 9.81 -5.61 23.60
CA THR A 683 9.77 -4.17 23.39
C THR A 683 8.54 -3.52 24.04
N GLU A 684 8.63 -2.26 24.46
CA GLU A 684 7.46 -1.49 24.91
C GLU A 684 6.51 -1.23 23.72
N VAL A 685 5.20 -1.27 23.95
CA VAL A 685 4.21 -1.23 22.86
C VAL A 685 3.08 -0.25 23.08
N GLY A 686 2.65 0.39 22.00
CA GLY A 686 1.51 1.29 21.95
C GLY A 686 0.50 0.90 20.88
N PRO A 687 -0.39 -0.07 21.15
CA PRO A 687 -1.50 -0.41 20.26
C PRO A 687 -2.50 0.75 20.23
N GLY A 688 -2.85 1.22 19.04
CA GLY A 688 -3.70 2.39 18.86
C GLY A 688 -5.08 2.22 19.50
N VAL A 689 -5.48 3.22 20.30
CA VAL A 689 -6.72 3.16 21.09
C VAL A 689 -7.95 3.72 20.36
N TYR A 690 -7.77 4.37 19.22
CA TYR A 690 -8.87 4.84 18.38
C TYR A 690 -8.49 5.04 16.91
N ASP A 691 -9.51 4.90 16.05
CA ASP A 691 -9.41 4.98 14.61
C ASP A 691 -9.29 6.43 14.15
N ILE A 692 -8.09 6.82 13.71
CA ILE A 692 -7.87 8.17 13.20
C ILE A 692 -8.47 8.40 11.82
N HIS A 693 -8.96 7.40 11.09
CA HIS A 693 -9.50 7.58 9.72
C HIS A 693 -10.98 7.90 9.68
N SER A 694 -11.68 7.66 10.78
CA SER A 694 -13.04 8.10 10.99
C SER A 694 -13.06 9.52 11.57
N PRO A 695 -14.00 10.40 11.18
CA PRO A 695 -14.23 11.67 11.88
C PRO A 695 -14.92 11.47 13.25
N ARG A 696 -15.31 10.25 13.60
CA ARG A 696 -15.97 9.91 14.87
C ARG A 696 -15.05 10.19 16.06
N ILE A 697 -15.57 10.89 17.08
CA ILE A 697 -14.86 11.15 18.34
C ILE A 697 -15.16 10.01 19.32
N PRO A 698 -14.16 9.22 19.76
CA PRO A 698 -14.37 8.17 20.76
C PRO A 698 -14.65 8.77 22.15
N SER A 699 -15.50 8.12 22.94
CA SER A 699 -15.74 8.50 24.34
C SER A 699 -14.56 8.07 25.25
N GLU A 700 -14.47 8.66 26.44
CA GLU A 700 -13.50 8.22 27.46
C GLU A 700 -13.69 6.74 27.80
N GLU A 701 -14.94 6.30 28.00
CA GLU A 701 -15.28 4.92 28.37
C GLU A 701 -14.86 3.92 27.31
N GLU A 702 -15.04 4.24 26.03
CA GLU A 702 -14.59 3.38 24.92
C GLU A 702 -13.07 3.16 24.99
N ILE A 703 -12.30 4.21 25.28
CA ILE A 703 -10.84 4.14 25.39
C ILE A 703 -10.43 3.38 26.66
N VAL A 704 -11.11 3.60 27.79
CA VAL A 704 -10.86 2.85 29.04
C VAL A 704 -11.10 1.36 28.84
N GLU A 705 -12.18 0.98 28.15
CA GLU A 705 -12.47 -0.41 27.85
C GLU A 705 -11.40 -1.04 26.95
N ALA A 706 -10.96 -0.32 25.92
CA ALA A 706 -9.88 -0.76 25.04
C ALA A 706 -8.57 -0.98 25.82
N LEU A 707 -8.18 -0.01 26.67
CA LEU A 707 -6.98 -0.13 27.49
C LEU A 707 -7.06 -1.29 28.49
N ARG A 708 -8.23 -1.52 29.11
CA ARG A 708 -8.42 -2.69 29.99
C ARG A 708 -8.24 -4.00 29.25
N LYS A 709 -8.76 -4.12 28.01
CA LYS A 709 -8.48 -5.29 27.16
C LYS A 709 -7.00 -5.44 26.88
N MET A 710 -6.29 -4.34 26.59
CA MET A 710 -4.85 -4.35 26.35
C MET A 710 -4.06 -4.85 27.58
N THR A 711 -4.41 -4.40 28.79
CA THR A 711 -3.71 -4.81 30.03
C THR A 711 -3.86 -6.30 30.38
N GLN A 712 -4.81 -7.02 29.77
CA GLN A 712 -4.94 -8.47 29.94
C GLN A 712 -3.88 -9.25 29.13
N LYS A 713 -3.26 -8.59 28.14
CA LYS A 713 -2.36 -9.21 27.16
C LYS A 713 -0.94 -8.64 27.22
N VAL A 714 -0.82 -7.36 27.56
CA VAL A 714 0.44 -6.62 27.67
C VAL A 714 0.62 -6.16 29.10
N LYS A 715 1.85 -6.28 29.63
CA LYS A 715 2.17 -5.78 30.97
C LYS A 715 2.02 -4.26 31.04
N VAL A 716 1.46 -3.77 32.15
CA VAL A 716 1.16 -2.34 32.35
C VAL A 716 2.39 -1.46 32.19
N GLU A 717 3.54 -1.91 32.69
CA GLU A 717 4.83 -1.19 32.61
C GLU A 717 5.43 -1.10 31.20
N LYS A 718 4.81 -1.75 30.20
CA LYS A 718 5.21 -1.74 28.79
C LYS A 718 4.19 -1.07 27.87
N LEU A 719 3.02 -0.68 28.39
CA LEU A 719 1.90 -0.22 27.57
C LEU A 719 1.89 1.30 27.43
N TRP A 720 2.03 1.79 26.20
CA TRP A 720 1.87 3.18 25.80
C TRP A 720 0.44 3.46 25.32
N VAL A 721 0.01 4.72 25.42
CA VAL A 721 -1.32 5.17 24.99
C VAL A 721 -1.18 6.19 23.86
N ASN A 722 -1.67 5.80 22.68
CA ASN A 722 -1.59 6.61 21.45
C ASN A 722 -2.76 6.34 20.50
N PRO A 723 -3.03 7.24 19.54
CA PRO A 723 -3.90 6.95 18.39
C PRO A 723 -3.31 5.87 17.47
N ASP A 724 -4.14 5.36 16.55
CA ASP A 724 -3.74 4.38 15.53
C ASP A 724 -2.64 4.88 14.56
N CYS A 725 -2.63 6.17 14.21
CA CYS A 725 -1.66 6.75 13.27
C CYS A 725 -1.59 8.29 13.46
N GLY A 726 -0.89 8.99 12.57
CA GLY A 726 -0.80 10.46 12.56
C GLY A 726 -2.14 11.16 12.26
N LEU A 727 -2.29 12.40 12.71
CA LEU A 727 -3.57 13.14 12.72
C LEU A 727 -3.72 14.10 11.52
N LYS A 728 -2.82 14.01 10.54
CA LYS A 728 -2.78 14.86 9.33
C LYS A 728 -4.12 15.02 8.60
N THR A 729 -4.88 13.95 8.47
CA THR A 729 -6.14 13.92 7.70
C THR A 729 -7.36 14.35 8.51
N ARG A 730 -7.20 14.60 9.80
CA ARG A 730 -8.26 15.06 10.69
C ARG A 730 -8.32 16.58 10.76
N GLY A 731 -9.48 17.10 11.13
CA GLY A 731 -9.72 18.46 11.53
C GLY A 731 -9.50 18.67 13.02
N ILE A 732 -9.43 19.95 13.41
CA ILE A 732 -9.21 20.35 14.81
C ILE A 732 -10.41 19.98 15.70
N LYS A 733 -11.63 20.00 15.14
CA LYS A 733 -12.88 19.75 15.88
C LYS A 733 -12.96 18.35 16.45
N GLU A 734 -12.45 17.35 15.73
CA GLU A 734 -12.39 15.97 16.20
C GLU A 734 -11.06 15.65 16.91
N THR A 735 -9.95 16.29 16.54
CA THR A 735 -8.62 15.97 17.09
C THR A 735 -8.51 16.29 18.57
N LYS A 736 -8.83 17.53 18.98
CA LYS A 736 -8.66 17.95 20.37
C LYS A 736 -9.50 17.12 21.35
N PRO A 737 -10.81 16.94 21.15
CA PRO A 737 -11.62 16.13 22.07
C PRO A 737 -11.17 14.66 22.14
N SER A 738 -10.79 14.05 21.03
CA SER A 738 -10.31 12.65 21.01
C SER A 738 -9.05 12.48 21.86
N LEU A 739 -8.08 13.40 21.73
CA LEU A 739 -6.85 13.38 22.52
C LEU A 739 -7.11 13.70 24.01
N CYS A 740 -8.03 14.62 24.32
CA CYS A 740 -8.45 14.86 25.70
C CYS A 740 -9.01 13.59 26.35
N ASN A 741 -9.95 12.91 25.68
CA ASN A 741 -10.55 11.66 26.18
C ASN A 741 -9.50 10.56 26.36
N MET A 742 -8.52 10.47 25.45
CA MET A 742 -7.41 9.53 25.54
C MET A 742 -6.55 9.77 26.80
N VAL A 743 -6.18 11.03 27.06
CA VAL A 743 -5.38 11.37 28.25
C VAL A 743 -6.17 11.18 29.55
N LEU A 744 -7.47 11.49 29.55
CA LEU A 744 -8.35 11.23 30.71
C LEU A 744 -8.43 9.74 31.02
N ALA A 745 -8.62 8.89 30.00
CA ALA A 745 -8.63 7.44 30.16
C ALA A 745 -7.31 6.91 30.75
N ALA A 746 -6.15 7.39 30.26
CA ALA A 746 -4.86 7.01 30.80
C ALA A 746 -4.68 7.44 32.27
N LYS A 747 -5.07 8.68 32.62
CA LYS A 747 -5.02 9.18 34.00
C LYS A 747 -5.86 8.34 34.95
N LYS A 748 -7.07 7.97 34.54
CA LYS A 748 -7.96 7.10 35.32
C LYS A 748 -7.32 5.74 35.63
N LEU A 749 -6.70 5.10 34.63
CA LEU A 749 -6.01 3.83 34.86
C LEU A 749 -4.74 3.96 35.72
N ARG A 750 -4.02 5.09 35.64
CA ARG A 750 -2.90 5.37 36.56
C ARG A 750 -3.37 5.43 38.02
N GLU A 751 -4.50 6.09 38.28
CA GLU A 751 -5.10 6.16 39.61
C GLU A 751 -5.58 4.79 40.10
N GLU A 752 -6.16 3.97 39.23
CA GLU A 752 -6.55 2.58 39.57
C GLU A 752 -5.34 1.72 39.97
N GLN A 753 -4.20 1.84 39.27
CA GLN A 753 -2.97 1.10 39.60
C GLN A 753 -2.22 1.63 40.82
N ALA A 754 -2.38 2.91 41.17
CA ALA A 754 -1.78 3.47 42.37
C ALA A 754 -2.53 3.07 43.66
N ASN A 755 -3.82 2.72 43.54
CA ASN A 755 -4.72 2.40 44.65
C ASN A 755 -4.94 0.90 44.87
N GLY A 756 -4.52 0.04 43.94
CA GLY A 756 -4.61 -1.43 44.02
C GLY A 756 -3.25 -2.06 44.23
#